data_AF-A0A4V6Y204-F1
#
_entry.id   AF-A0A4V6Y204-F1
#
_cell.length_a   1.000
_cell.length_b   1.000
_cell.length_c   1.000
_cell.angle_alpha   90.00
_cell.angle_beta   90.00
_cell.angle_gamma   90.00
#
_symmetry.space_group_name_H-M   'P 1'
#
loop_
_entity.id
_entity.type
_entity.pdbx_description
1 polymer ?
#
loop_
_entity_poly.entity_id
_entity_poly.type
_entity_poly.pdbx_seq_one_letter_code
_entity_poly.pdbx_strand_id
1 'polypeptide(L)'
;MSKSAIIWISTLLLVLSGAGIWAWQRYGPSEGKVFVEIPNELPFATTIDSASNACDLTVRRYRQIGKEMQFELAANAGGLAPYNVEIIQNGKVQRFEKVPHRLGIWLTLTDINLNEGKTSIKVSSIGQPGCETTAEFDYNTSLKTQILEESKWVRQGSKDNWLDVRPVVKNNRIFLKDFANFQDGRTHVVMIDNIVVTGLENGLEVKPGYLYNVTAKWIDAPYNDWWNSLKNRSVRQQNIWISANGVTAKEESTLTRIDIPTWYAPKKDINVHFDTDFPEFKPIEGKLVMQYRLNNWVPAQNYFNRGITHLPAWEKNVPTDKMHWTASPGLFQDKNQDWFAGLPREEVEKLGNNITGFGAYAFDFEFWNQIYTPEVKQRLIWFAERIRKNNPNMNLFDYWGGSAYTNPHFNTMNDKKPGSFLKDYDNPAPNHTNYDILPNGDSFQNVFNVSPTDVYPRPSFGVDEQGNTPNNFTLLSAIHALRINELIPFQKKNKSIFYAWNRYMPLYKDPVVPWHLETTDPKGELVFGQLEMMPASQALSMSLFSLILFDGYYIWHDSQAAGRGANSYRITPESMDWGKEWYPADAKTNISVFNRTVPDGEAPRYWDYPTEFYVLGNWMAKQVEDVLVGGTNQDLAFEMNGTWHEPKKGQAALVADKKEPFISAIVKGNKIVVLGIDSFQSPTATKKLTIRLPDGEKTSILLYGNWPALYRGTLKK
;
A
#
# COMPACT_ATOMS: atom_id res chain seq x y z
N MET A 1 33.38 54.08 24.27
CA MET A 1 33.46 52.81 23.50
C MET A 1 34.22 53.06 22.21
N SER A 2 35.23 52.24 21.88
CA SER A 2 36.01 52.40 20.65
C SER A 2 35.17 52.00 19.42
N LYS A 3 35.46 52.59 18.24
CA LYS A 3 34.77 52.24 16.97
C LYS A 3 34.84 50.74 16.69
N SER A 4 35.91 50.08 17.10
CA SER A 4 36.10 48.64 16.99
C SER A 4 35.11 47.84 17.86
N ALA A 5 34.80 48.32 19.07
CA ALA A 5 33.83 47.67 19.95
C ALA A 5 32.40 47.73 19.38
N ILE A 6 32.04 48.83 18.72
CA ILE A 6 30.74 48.99 18.07
C ILE A 6 30.60 48.03 16.88
N ILE A 7 31.66 47.88 16.07
CA ILE A 7 31.66 46.92 14.95
C ILE A 7 31.53 45.49 15.47
N TRP A 8 32.27 45.11 16.52
CA TRP A 8 32.16 43.77 17.10
C TRP A 8 30.77 43.49 17.69
N ILE A 9 30.19 44.44 18.41
CA ILE A 9 28.82 44.30 18.94
C ILE A 9 27.80 44.20 17.80
N SER A 10 27.98 44.97 16.72
CA SER A 10 27.10 44.94 15.55
C SER A 10 27.19 43.62 14.80
N THR A 11 28.41 43.10 14.60
CA THR A 11 28.64 41.79 13.96
C THR A 11 28.10 40.66 14.84
N LEU A 12 28.29 40.74 16.17
CA LEU A 12 27.75 39.75 17.10
C LEU A 12 26.21 39.77 17.09
N LEU A 13 25.58 40.95 17.07
CA LEU A 13 24.13 41.10 16.97
C LEU A 13 23.59 40.61 15.62
N LEU A 14 24.29 40.84 14.50
CA LEU A 14 23.95 40.31 13.18
C LEU A 14 24.06 38.78 13.12
N VAL A 15 25.07 38.20 13.75
CA VAL A 15 25.24 36.75 13.85
C VAL A 15 24.19 36.14 14.77
N LEU A 16 23.87 36.77 15.90
CA LEU A 16 22.85 36.31 16.85
C LEU A 16 21.42 36.46 16.29
N SER A 17 21.14 37.52 15.53
CA SER A 17 19.85 37.69 14.85
C SER A 17 19.72 36.77 13.63
N GLY A 18 20.79 36.55 12.86
CA GLY A 18 20.84 35.55 11.79
C GLY A 18 20.66 34.12 12.31
N ALA A 19 21.31 33.78 13.43
CA ALA A 19 21.13 32.50 14.12
C ALA A 19 19.74 32.37 14.76
N GLY A 20 19.17 33.46 15.27
CA GLY A 20 17.80 33.52 15.80
C GLY A 20 16.74 33.32 14.72
N ILE A 21 16.93 33.91 13.53
CA ILE A 21 16.04 33.70 12.36
C ILE A 21 16.18 32.27 11.83
N TRP A 22 17.41 31.74 11.75
CA TRP A 22 17.63 30.34 11.37
C TRP A 22 17.02 29.37 12.39
N ALA A 23 17.19 29.63 13.69
CA ALA A 23 16.59 28.83 14.76
C ALA A 23 15.07 28.97 14.82
N TRP A 24 14.49 30.13 14.49
CA TRP A 24 13.04 30.31 14.40
C TRP A 24 12.45 29.68 13.14
N GLN A 25 13.16 29.71 12.01
CA GLN A 25 12.74 28.99 10.79
C GLN A 25 12.87 27.46 10.94
N ARG A 26 13.75 26.98 11.83
CA ARG A 26 14.02 25.56 12.06
C ARG A 26 13.32 24.97 13.29
N TYR A 27 13.06 25.77 14.31
CA TYR A 27 12.50 25.36 15.62
C TYR A 27 11.38 26.27 16.13
N GLY A 28 11.16 27.43 15.51
CA GLY A 28 9.93 28.18 15.73
C GLY A 28 8.76 27.36 15.20
N PRO A 29 7.54 27.59 15.71
CA PRO A 29 6.36 26.92 15.20
C PRO A 29 6.30 27.16 13.69
N SER A 30 6.51 26.11 12.90
CA SER A 30 6.03 26.09 11.54
C SER A 30 4.54 26.38 11.64
N GLU A 31 4.03 27.34 10.88
CA GLU A 31 2.60 27.46 10.70
C GLU A 31 2.13 26.09 10.27
N GLY A 32 1.50 25.36 11.20
CA GLY A 32 0.85 24.11 10.88
C GLY A 32 -0.04 24.41 9.68
N LYS A 33 0.01 23.58 8.65
CA LYS A 33 -1.06 23.59 7.67
C LYS A 33 -2.32 23.26 8.45
N VAL A 34 -3.06 24.30 8.86
CA VAL A 34 -4.39 24.16 9.39
C VAL A 34 -5.22 23.69 8.21
N PHE A 35 -5.44 22.38 8.14
CA PHE A 35 -6.47 21.83 7.30
C PHE A 35 -7.76 22.52 7.72
N VAL A 36 -8.48 23.10 6.75
CA VAL A 36 -9.70 23.88 7.01
C VAL A 36 -10.64 23.02 7.85
N GLU A 37 -10.68 23.29 9.15
CA GLU A 37 -11.61 22.64 10.07
C GLU A 37 -13.01 22.88 9.53
N ILE A 38 -13.81 21.81 9.50
CA ILE A 38 -15.18 21.93 9.04
C ILE A 38 -15.90 22.89 9.98
N PRO A 39 -16.47 24.02 9.49
CA PRO A 39 -17.00 25.08 10.35
C PRO A 39 -18.24 24.69 11.18
N ASN A 40 -18.79 23.47 11.00
CA ASN A 40 -19.78 22.90 11.93
C ASN A 40 -19.35 21.50 12.36
N GLU A 41 -19.51 21.19 13.65
CA GLU A 41 -19.14 19.92 14.27
C GLU A 41 -19.71 18.71 13.52
N LEU A 42 -18.84 17.75 13.19
CA LEU A 42 -19.26 16.41 12.80
C LEU A 42 -19.65 15.63 14.08
N PRO A 43 -20.52 14.60 13.98
CA PRO A 43 -20.96 13.87 15.17
C PRO A 43 -19.78 13.26 15.94
N PHE A 44 -19.73 13.54 17.24
CA PHE A 44 -18.80 12.96 18.21
C PHE A 44 -19.56 12.13 19.27
N ALA A 45 -18.84 11.31 20.03
CA ALA A 45 -19.45 10.51 21.09
C ALA A 45 -19.88 11.38 22.28
N THR A 46 -21.15 11.32 22.64
CA THR A 46 -21.73 12.08 23.76
C THR A 46 -21.78 11.19 25.01
N THR A 47 -21.32 11.71 26.15
CA THR A 47 -21.42 11.05 27.46
C THR A 47 -22.83 11.12 27.99
N ILE A 48 -23.31 10.01 28.59
CA ILE A 48 -24.63 9.91 29.18
C ILE A 48 -24.57 9.23 30.55
N ASP A 49 -25.55 9.55 31.39
CA ASP A 49 -25.77 8.84 32.64
C ASP A 49 -26.68 7.63 32.39
N SER A 50 -26.28 6.47 32.92
CA SER A 50 -27.08 5.24 32.84
C SER A 50 -27.47 4.74 34.22
N ALA A 51 -28.71 4.27 34.37
CA ALA A 51 -29.12 3.51 35.53
C ALA A 51 -28.64 2.06 35.37
N SER A 52 -27.61 1.68 36.14
CA SER A 52 -27.14 0.29 36.21
C SER A 52 -27.94 -0.49 37.26
N ASN A 53 -28.42 -1.66 36.89
CA ASN A 53 -28.80 -2.69 37.85
C ASN A 53 -27.62 -3.68 38.03
N ALA A 54 -27.87 -4.87 38.58
CA ALA A 54 -26.87 -5.89 38.87
C ALA A 54 -25.78 -6.06 37.77
N CYS A 55 -24.56 -6.44 38.17
CA CYS A 55 -23.39 -6.69 37.30
C CYS A 55 -22.66 -5.44 36.77
N ASP A 56 -23.01 -4.24 37.26
CA ASP A 56 -22.44 -2.93 36.88
C ASP A 56 -22.47 -2.65 35.36
N LEU A 57 -23.45 -3.21 34.66
CA LEU A 57 -23.66 -2.94 33.24
C LEU A 57 -24.15 -1.50 33.07
N THR A 58 -23.40 -0.69 32.35
CA THR A 58 -23.67 0.75 32.13
C THR A 58 -23.52 1.10 30.65
N VAL A 59 -24.28 2.11 30.22
CA VAL A 59 -24.05 2.79 28.94
C VAL A 59 -23.34 4.11 29.22
N ARG A 60 -22.07 4.22 28.83
CA ARG A 60 -21.26 5.40 29.17
C ARG A 60 -21.39 6.53 28.15
N ARG A 61 -21.45 6.16 26.89
CA ARG A 61 -21.46 7.08 25.75
C ARG A 61 -22.36 6.56 24.65
N TYR A 62 -22.83 7.46 23.79
CA TYR A 62 -23.48 7.11 22.53
C TYR A 62 -22.99 8.00 21.38
N ARG A 63 -23.18 7.53 20.14
CA ARG A 63 -23.01 8.35 18.93
C ARG A 63 -23.98 7.92 17.83
N GLN A 64 -24.36 8.86 16.98
CA GLN A 64 -25.14 8.60 15.77
C GLN A 64 -24.26 8.70 14.52
N ILE A 65 -24.28 7.66 13.69
CA ILE A 65 -23.57 7.62 12.41
C ILE A 65 -24.57 7.33 11.31
N GLY A 66 -25.10 8.37 10.67
CA GLY A 66 -26.14 8.19 9.66
C GLY A 66 -27.42 7.68 10.30
N LYS A 67 -27.86 6.49 9.89
CA LYS A 67 -29.02 5.79 10.46
C LYS A 67 -28.68 4.86 11.62
N GLU A 68 -27.39 4.68 11.90
CA GLU A 68 -26.90 3.80 12.95
C GLU A 68 -26.80 4.54 14.28
N MET A 69 -27.16 3.87 15.38
CA MET A 69 -26.79 4.29 16.73
C MET A 69 -25.78 3.32 17.31
N GLN A 70 -24.79 3.87 17.99
CA GLN A 70 -23.72 3.11 18.63
C GLN A 70 -23.65 3.50 20.10
N PHE A 71 -23.56 2.49 20.98
CA PHE A 71 -23.51 2.67 22.44
C PHE A 71 -22.28 2.00 23.05
N GLU A 72 -21.54 2.72 23.88
CA GLU A 72 -20.40 2.16 24.60
C GLU A 72 -20.91 1.52 25.88
N LEU A 73 -20.82 0.20 25.94
CA LEU A 73 -21.15 -0.57 27.13
C LEU A 73 -19.91 -0.76 28.00
N ALA A 74 -20.08 -0.65 29.30
CA ALA A 74 -19.08 -1.05 30.28
C ALA A 74 -19.70 -1.92 31.36
N ALA A 75 -18.95 -2.93 31.81
CA ALA A 75 -19.37 -3.81 32.89
C ALA A 75 -18.16 -4.37 33.63
N ASN A 76 -18.34 -4.71 34.91
CA ASN A 76 -17.33 -5.38 35.73
C ASN A 76 -17.36 -6.91 35.59
N ALA A 77 -18.37 -7.46 34.90
CA ALA A 77 -18.54 -8.88 34.64
C ALA A 77 -18.28 -9.23 33.15
N GLY A 78 -17.58 -10.34 32.90
CA GLY A 78 -17.40 -10.90 31.57
C GLY A 78 -18.55 -11.81 31.15
N GLY A 79 -18.68 -12.09 29.85
CA GLY A 79 -19.64 -13.08 29.32
C GLY A 79 -21.11 -12.63 29.26
N LEU A 80 -21.37 -11.32 29.38
CA LEU A 80 -22.71 -10.72 29.35
C LEU A 80 -23.37 -10.74 27.96
N ALA A 81 -22.58 -10.55 26.90
CA ALA A 81 -23.09 -10.61 25.53
C ALA A 81 -23.56 -12.03 25.15
N PRO A 82 -24.49 -12.17 24.18
CA PRO A 82 -25.19 -11.10 23.44
C PRO A 82 -26.27 -10.39 24.28
N TYR A 83 -26.83 -9.30 23.74
CA TYR A 83 -27.81 -8.45 24.42
C TYR A 83 -29.16 -8.41 23.70
N ASN A 84 -30.25 -8.28 24.46
CA ASN A 84 -31.51 -7.77 23.95
C ASN A 84 -31.56 -6.26 24.17
N VAL A 85 -32.00 -5.52 23.17
CA VAL A 85 -32.03 -4.06 23.21
C VAL A 85 -33.42 -3.56 22.85
N GLU A 86 -33.97 -2.69 23.69
CA GLU A 86 -35.21 -1.97 23.41
C GLU A 86 -34.92 -0.48 23.27
N ILE A 87 -35.41 0.12 22.19
CA ILE A 87 -35.35 1.56 21.97
C ILE A 87 -36.76 2.12 22.12
N ILE A 88 -36.93 3.10 22.99
CA ILE A 88 -38.22 3.66 23.39
C ILE A 88 -38.27 5.15 23.07
N GLN A 89 -39.16 5.55 22.18
CA GLN A 89 -39.41 6.96 21.86
C GLN A 89 -40.91 7.22 21.73
N ASN A 90 -41.41 8.23 22.44
CA ASN A 90 -42.84 8.61 22.41
C ASN A 90 -43.79 7.42 22.66
N GLY A 91 -43.43 6.52 23.57
CA GLY A 91 -44.19 5.31 23.91
C GLY A 91 -44.12 4.17 22.89
N LYS A 92 -43.43 4.36 21.75
CA LYS A 92 -43.16 3.27 20.79
C LYS A 92 -41.89 2.54 21.18
N VAL A 93 -41.94 1.20 21.13
CA VAL A 93 -40.81 0.32 21.44
C VAL A 93 -40.34 -0.38 20.17
N GLN A 94 -39.07 -0.22 19.82
CA GLN A 94 -38.37 -1.00 18.80
C GLN A 94 -37.46 -2.02 19.51
N ARG A 95 -37.53 -3.29 19.12
CA ARG A 95 -36.75 -4.38 19.76
C ARG A 95 -35.69 -4.93 18.82
N PHE A 96 -34.51 -5.18 19.36
CA PHE A 96 -33.40 -5.86 18.72
C PHE A 96 -32.99 -7.04 19.61
N GLU A 97 -33.11 -8.26 19.09
CA GLU A 97 -32.81 -9.47 19.86
C GLU A 97 -31.43 -10.01 19.53
N LYS A 98 -30.74 -10.54 20.55
CA LYS A 98 -29.42 -11.20 20.42
C LYS A 98 -28.37 -10.35 19.69
N VAL A 99 -28.36 -9.04 19.91
CA VAL A 99 -27.34 -8.13 19.38
C VAL A 99 -25.98 -8.55 19.95
N PRO A 100 -25.02 -8.97 19.10
CA PRO A 100 -23.71 -9.36 19.59
C PRO A 100 -22.90 -8.15 20.01
N HIS A 101 -21.94 -8.40 20.88
CA HIS A 101 -21.07 -7.37 21.42
C HIS A 101 -19.83 -8.04 22.02
N ARG A 102 -18.69 -7.37 21.92
CA ARG A 102 -17.42 -7.82 22.50
C ARG A 102 -16.63 -6.62 23.00
N LEU A 103 -15.54 -6.88 23.70
CA LEU A 103 -14.63 -5.82 24.13
C LEU A 103 -14.07 -5.08 22.90
N GLY A 104 -13.99 -3.75 22.99
CA GLY A 104 -13.38 -2.92 21.94
C GLY A 104 -14.26 -2.66 20.73
N ILE A 105 -15.56 -2.95 20.78
CA ILE A 105 -16.56 -2.49 19.80
C ILE A 105 -17.70 -1.73 20.48
N TRP A 106 -18.39 -0.85 19.76
CA TRP A 106 -19.65 -0.26 20.20
C TRP A 106 -20.79 -1.25 19.99
N LEU A 107 -21.76 -1.31 20.91
CA LEU A 107 -23.05 -1.94 20.66
C LEU A 107 -23.74 -1.17 19.53
N THR A 108 -23.81 -1.77 18.36
CA THR A 108 -24.27 -1.10 17.14
C THR A 108 -25.67 -1.57 16.78
N LEU A 109 -26.58 -0.61 16.62
CA LEU A 109 -27.94 -0.83 16.16
C LEU A 109 -28.11 -0.20 14.79
N THR A 110 -28.30 -1.03 13.77
CA THR A 110 -28.55 -0.60 12.40
C THR A 110 -30.04 -0.33 12.17
N ASP A 111 -30.37 0.53 11.20
CA ASP A 111 -31.74 0.82 10.74
C ASP A 111 -32.73 1.26 11.83
N ILE A 112 -32.27 2.12 12.73
CA ILE A 112 -33.13 2.74 13.74
C ILE A 112 -34.10 3.72 13.07
N ASN A 113 -35.40 3.50 13.30
CA ASN A 113 -36.46 4.34 12.75
C ASN A 113 -37.09 5.20 13.85
N LEU A 114 -36.42 6.31 14.16
CA LEU A 114 -36.85 7.28 15.15
C LEU A 114 -37.15 8.65 14.52
N ASN A 115 -38.00 9.39 15.22
CA ASN A 115 -38.19 10.82 15.03
C ASN A 115 -37.08 11.59 15.76
N GLU A 116 -36.98 12.89 15.50
CA GLU A 116 -36.02 13.74 16.20
C GLU A 116 -36.39 13.88 17.68
N GLY A 117 -35.37 13.87 18.55
CA GLY A 117 -35.50 14.17 19.98
C GLY A 117 -35.12 13.02 20.91
N LYS A 118 -35.43 13.24 22.19
CA LYS A 118 -35.05 12.39 23.32
C LYS A 118 -35.62 10.98 23.20
N THR A 119 -34.79 9.99 23.43
CA THR A 119 -35.06 8.56 23.28
C THR A 119 -34.43 7.80 24.45
N SER A 120 -35.01 6.67 24.85
CA SER A 120 -34.40 5.78 25.84
C SER A 120 -33.94 4.46 25.22
N ILE A 121 -32.84 3.93 25.72
CA ILE A 121 -32.34 2.59 25.43
C ILE A 121 -32.42 1.74 26.70
N LYS A 122 -32.93 0.52 26.58
CA LYS A 122 -32.81 -0.54 27.58
C LYS A 122 -31.98 -1.68 27.00
N VAL A 123 -30.92 -2.08 27.70
CA VAL A 123 -30.04 -3.19 27.32
C VAL A 123 -30.11 -4.28 28.38
N SER A 124 -30.41 -5.51 27.96
CA SER A 124 -30.52 -6.67 28.84
C SER A 124 -29.58 -7.78 28.38
N SER A 125 -28.73 -8.27 29.29
CA SER A 125 -27.80 -9.38 29.06
C SER A 125 -28.54 -10.70 28.86
N ILE A 126 -28.21 -11.42 27.79
CA ILE A 126 -28.66 -12.81 27.59
C ILE A 126 -27.68 -13.77 28.28
N GLY A 127 -26.39 -13.41 28.36
CA GLY A 127 -25.35 -14.23 28.94
C GLY A 127 -25.49 -14.41 30.46
N GLN A 128 -26.09 -13.43 31.14
CA GLN A 128 -26.34 -13.46 32.57
C GLN A 128 -27.71 -12.81 32.88
N PRO A 129 -28.74 -13.63 33.15
CA PRO A 129 -30.08 -13.13 33.46
C PRO A 129 -30.07 -12.14 34.63
N GLY A 130 -30.76 -11.02 34.48
CA GLY A 130 -30.89 -9.97 35.51
C GLY A 130 -29.88 -8.83 35.41
N CYS A 131 -28.83 -8.94 34.59
CA CYS A 131 -27.97 -7.78 34.30
C CYS A 131 -28.64 -6.91 33.21
N GLU A 132 -29.12 -5.73 33.58
CA GLU A 132 -29.75 -4.79 32.66
C GLU A 132 -29.38 -3.34 32.98
N THR A 133 -29.47 -2.47 31.98
CA THR A 133 -29.23 -1.03 32.10
C THR A 133 -30.21 -0.25 31.24
N THR A 134 -30.51 0.98 31.67
CA THR A 134 -31.30 1.92 30.88
C THR A 134 -30.58 3.27 30.82
N ALA A 135 -30.61 3.92 29.68
CA ALA A 135 -30.06 5.26 29.48
C ALA A 135 -30.95 6.09 28.55
N GLU A 136 -30.72 7.41 28.53
CA GLU A 136 -31.38 8.35 27.63
C GLU A 136 -30.36 8.94 26.65
N PHE A 137 -30.78 9.17 25.40
CA PHE A 137 -29.97 9.75 24.34
C PHE A 137 -30.84 10.58 23.39
N ASP A 138 -30.23 11.49 22.63
CA ASP A 138 -30.93 12.28 21.62
C ASP A 138 -30.69 11.72 20.23
N TYR A 139 -31.77 11.62 19.45
CA TYR A 139 -31.71 11.20 18.05
C TYR A 139 -31.89 12.39 17.13
N ASN A 140 -30.95 12.58 16.19
CA ASN A 140 -30.96 13.71 15.27
C ASN A 140 -31.26 13.25 13.83
N THR A 141 -32.44 13.61 13.32
CA THR A 141 -32.86 13.17 11.98
C THR A 141 -32.05 13.80 10.85
N SER A 142 -31.45 14.98 11.06
CA SER A 142 -30.61 15.64 10.05
C SER A 142 -29.35 14.83 9.71
N LEU A 143 -28.86 14.03 10.66
CA LEU A 143 -27.66 13.21 10.47
C LEU A 143 -27.92 11.94 9.63
N LYS A 144 -29.19 11.56 9.38
CA LYS A 144 -29.55 10.31 8.66
C LYS A 144 -28.93 10.20 7.27
N THR A 145 -28.75 11.33 6.58
CA THR A 145 -28.29 11.39 5.19
C THR A 145 -26.85 11.88 5.05
N GLN A 146 -26.15 12.08 6.16
CA GLN A 146 -24.79 12.61 6.15
C GLN A 146 -23.77 11.57 5.65
N ILE A 147 -24.03 10.27 5.81
CA ILE A 147 -23.11 9.23 5.33
C ILE A 147 -23.40 9.00 3.85
N LEU A 148 -22.35 8.92 3.04
CA LEU A 148 -22.50 8.59 1.63
C LEU A 148 -23.25 7.26 1.47
N GLU A 149 -24.18 7.22 0.53
CA GLU A 149 -24.99 6.03 0.25
C GLU A 149 -24.11 4.79 0.02
N GLU A 150 -24.42 3.66 0.68
CA GLU A 150 -23.59 2.44 0.67
C GLU A 150 -23.35 1.83 -0.72
N SER A 151 -24.17 2.16 -1.71
CA SER A 151 -23.98 1.77 -3.11
C SER A 151 -22.80 2.49 -3.79
N LYS A 152 -22.36 3.62 -3.22
CA LYS A 152 -21.35 4.52 -3.80
C LYS A 152 -19.97 4.39 -3.17
N TRP A 153 -19.79 3.51 -2.18
CA TRP A 153 -18.49 3.29 -1.57
C TRP A 153 -18.31 1.85 -1.08
N VAL A 154 -17.04 1.49 -0.87
CA VAL A 154 -16.62 0.18 -0.33
C VAL A 154 -15.71 0.42 0.86
N ARG A 155 -15.86 -0.40 1.90
CA ARG A 155 -15.03 -0.38 3.10
C ARG A 155 -14.54 -1.78 3.45
N GLN A 156 -13.24 -1.91 3.59
CA GLN A 156 -12.58 -3.13 4.06
C GLN A 156 -11.56 -2.82 5.15
N GLY A 157 -11.25 -3.80 6.01
CA GLY A 157 -10.37 -3.62 7.15
C GLY A 157 -11.13 -3.40 8.46
N SER A 158 -10.50 -2.70 9.42
CA SER A 158 -11.05 -2.50 10.77
C SER A 158 -12.47 -1.92 10.73
N LYS A 159 -13.28 -2.19 11.76
CA LYS A 159 -14.60 -1.56 12.00
C LYS A 159 -14.87 -1.45 13.51
N ASP A 160 -13.80 -1.32 14.30
CA ASP A 160 -13.82 -1.41 15.76
C ASP A 160 -13.67 -0.04 16.42
N ASN A 161 -13.53 -0.03 17.75
CA ASN A 161 -13.37 1.21 18.50
C ASN A 161 -12.04 1.90 18.25
N TRP A 162 -11.08 1.26 17.58
CA TRP A 162 -9.78 1.83 17.29
C TRP A 162 -9.79 2.63 15.99
N LEU A 163 -10.53 2.18 14.97
CA LEU A 163 -10.62 2.86 13.68
C LEU A 163 -11.99 2.63 13.00
N ASP A 164 -12.79 3.69 12.81
CA ASP A 164 -14.10 3.68 12.13
C ASP A 164 -14.23 4.87 11.17
N VAL A 165 -13.54 4.81 10.04
CA VAL A 165 -13.53 5.83 9.00
C VAL A 165 -14.68 5.62 8.02
N ARG A 166 -15.43 6.70 7.76
CA ARG A 166 -16.54 6.68 6.79
C ARG A 166 -16.59 7.97 5.95
N PRO A 167 -17.11 7.88 4.71
CA PRO A 167 -17.37 9.05 3.87
C PRO A 167 -18.62 9.81 4.34
N VAL A 168 -18.44 11.08 4.67
CA VAL A 168 -19.48 12.03 5.06
C VAL A 168 -19.72 13.02 3.92
N VAL A 169 -20.96 13.22 3.53
CA VAL A 169 -21.39 14.21 2.54
C VAL A 169 -21.82 15.49 3.25
N LYS A 170 -21.18 16.61 2.91
CA LYS A 170 -21.52 17.93 3.44
C LYS A 170 -21.30 18.97 2.35
N ASN A 171 -22.30 19.84 2.11
CA ASN A 171 -22.23 20.89 1.10
C ASN A 171 -21.78 20.39 -0.29
N ASN A 172 -22.31 19.25 -0.75
CA ASN A 172 -21.92 18.55 -1.99
C ASN A 172 -20.44 18.14 -2.09
N ARG A 173 -19.72 18.13 -0.97
CA ARG A 173 -18.35 17.61 -0.86
C ARG A 173 -18.35 16.34 -0.02
N ILE A 174 -17.33 15.51 -0.23
CA ILE A 174 -17.15 14.25 0.50
C ILE A 174 -15.95 14.41 1.42
N PHE A 175 -16.09 13.98 2.67
CA PHE A 175 -15.05 14.01 3.69
C PHE A 175 -14.86 12.61 4.25
N LEU A 176 -13.63 12.18 4.50
CA LEU A 176 -13.37 11.01 5.35
C LEU A 176 -13.32 11.47 6.79
N LYS A 177 -14.12 10.85 7.66
CA LYS A 177 -14.09 11.11 9.10
C LYS A 177 -13.82 9.83 9.87
N ASP A 178 -12.85 9.85 10.79
CA ASP A 178 -12.76 8.81 11.81
C ASP A 178 -13.78 9.07 12.93
N PHE A 179 -14.69 8.12 13.11
CA PHE A 179 -15.66 8.15 14.20
C PHE A 179 -15.08 7.55 15.48
N ALA A 180 -14.12 6.62 15.40
CA ALA A 180 -13.49 5.96 16.54
C ALA A 180 -12.71 6.94 17.41
N ASN A 181 -11.73 7.63 16.83
CA ASN A 181 -10.83 8.57 17.51
C ASN A 181 -10.32 8.02 18.87
N PHE A 182 -9.84 6.78 18.87
CA PHE A 182 -9.42 6.10 20.09
C PHE A 182 -8.09 6.62 20.62
N GLN A 183 -8.05 6.84 21.92
CA GLN A 183 -6.88 7.31 22.64
C GLN A 183 -6.74 6.46 23.91
N ASP A 184 -5.60 5.77 24.07
CA ASP A 184 -5.26 4.98 25.26
C ASP A 184 -4.06 5.56 26.04
N GLY A 185 -3.66 6.79 25.69
CA GLY A 185 -2.51 7.48 26.27
C GLY A 185 -1.19 7.23 25.52
N ARG A 186 -1.13 6.27 24.58
CA ARG A 186 0.02 6.11 23.66
C ARG A 186 -0.01 7.17 22.55
N THR A 187 1.12 7.30 21.85
CA THR A 187 1.18 8.18 20.67
C THR A 187 0.32 7.59 19.56
N HIS A 188 -0.72 8.30 19.15
CA HIS A 188 -1.61 7.92 18.06
C HIS A 188 -1.21 8.65 16.77
N VAL A 189 -0.90 7.89 15.72
CA VAL A 189 -0.54 8.41 14.39
C VAL A 189 -1.51 7.87 13.35
N VAL A 190 -2.10 8.77 12.57
CA VAL A 190 -2.98 8.45 11.46
C VAL A 190 -2.29 8.80 10.15
N MET A 191 -2.35 7.89 9.18
CA MET A 191 -1.81 8.07 7.84
C MET A 191 -2.88 7.79 6.80
N ILE A 192 -2.85 8.57 5.71
CA ILE A 192 -3.56 8.24 4.46
C ILE A 192 -2.51 8.03 3.38
N ASP A 193 -2.54 6.88 2.71
CA ASP A 193 -1.60 6.50 1.66
C ASP A 193 -0.13 6.70 2.06
N ASN A 194 0.23 6.29 3.29
CA ASN A 194 1.55 6.41 3.92
C ASN A 194 2.06 7.82 4.22
N ILE A 195 1.19 8.84 4.21
CA ILE A 195 1.51 10.20 4.66
C ILE A 195 0.73 10.50 5.94
N VAL A 196 1.43 11.02 6.96
CA VAL A 196 0.79 11.42 8.22
C VAL A 196 -0.21 12.55 7.97
N VAL A 197 -1.41 12.39 8.50
CA VAL A 197 -2.48 13.40 8.42
C VAL A 197 -2.97 13.75 9.82
N THR A 198 -3.44 14.98 9.99
CA THR A 198 -4.05 15.49 11.22
C THR A 198 -5.50 15.88 10.94
N GLY A 199 -6.39 15.77 11.93
CA GLY A 199 -7.77 16.23 11.78
C GLY A 199 -8.70 15.25 11.07
N LEU A 200 -8.34 13.96 10.94
CA LEU A 200 -9.24 12.96 10.36
C LEU A 200 -10.52 12.80 11.20
N GLU A 201 -10.43 12.98 12.51
CA GLU A 201 -11.56 13.03 13.44
C GLU A 201 -12.55 14.16 13.15
N ASN A 202 -12.06 15.27 12.57
CA ASN A 202 -12.83 16.45 12.19
C ASN A 202 -13.33 16.40 10.73
N GLY A 203 -12.80 15.46 9.94
CA GLY A 203 -13.16 15.24 8.54
C GLY A 203 -12.16 15.86 7.56
N LEU A 204 -11.63 15.05 6.65
CA LEU A 204 -10.73 15.47 5.57
C LEU A 204 -11.43 15.39 4.22
N GLU A 205 -11.48 16.50 3.46
CA GLU A 205 -12.09 16.53 2.14
C GLU A 205 -11.37 15.57 1.18
N VAL A 206 -12.12 14.74 0.46
CA VAL A 206 -11.60 13.75 -0.48
C VAL A 206 -12.35 13.76 -1.80
N LYS A 207 -11.69 13.29 -2.85
CA LYS A 207 -12.29 13.12 -4.17
C LYS A 207 -12.86 11.70 -4.38
N PRO A 208 -13.99 11.58 -5.10
CA PRO A 208 -14.42 10.29 -5.62
C PRO A 208 -13.47 9.76 -6.70
N GLY A 209 -13.53 8.45 -6.97
CA GLY A 209 -12.71 7.75 -7.96
C GLY A 209 -11.43 7.10 -7.40
N TYR A 210 -11.19 7.20 -6.09
CA TYR A 210 -9.96 6.76 -5.43
C TYR A 210 -10.24 5.82 -4.25
N LEU A 211 -9.27 4.96 -3.93
CA LEU A 211 -9.27 4.11 -2.74
C LEU A 211 -8.27 4.67 -1.73
N TYR A 212 -8.76 5.20 -0.61
CA TYR A 212 -7.93 5.74 0.45
C TYR A 212 -7.53 4.63 1.42
N ASN A 213 -6.23 4.37 1.55
CA ASN A 213 -5.69 3.50 2.58
C ASN A 213 -5.47 4.32 3.85
N VAL A 214 -6.28 4.10 4.88
CA VAL A 214 -6.15 4.76 6.18
C VAL A 214 -5.54 3.79 7.18
N THR A 215 -4.42 4.17 7.78
CA THR A 215 -3.75 3.38 8.80
C THR A 215 -3.61 4.19 10.08
N ALA A 216 -4.04 3.62 11.20
CA ALA A 216 -3.88 4.18 12.54
C ALA A 216 -2.94 3.31 13.37
N LYS A 217 -2.00 3.94 14.07
CA LYS A 217 -0.95 3.28 14.85
C LYS A 217 -0.87 3.86 16.25
N TRP A 218 -0.78 2.98 17.26
CA TRP A 218 -0.54 3.34 18.66
C TRP A 218 0.82 2.79 19.09
N ILE A 219 1.69 3.70 19.53
CA ILE A 219 3.11 3.42 19.75
C ILE A 219 3.54 4.01 21.09
N ASP A 220 4.29 3.23 21.87
CA ASP A 220 4.98 3.70 23.07
C ASP A 220 6.12 4.65 22.66
N ALA A 221 6.17 5.85 23.23
CA ALA A 221 7.14 6.87 22.86
C ALA A 221 8.59 6.48 23.27
N PRO A 222 9.63 6.93 22.53
CA PRO A 222 9.58 7.86 21.39
C PRO A 222 9.51 7.18 20.00
N TYR A 223 8.87 7.89 19.07
CA TYR A 223 8.58 7.50 17.68
C TYR A 223 9.83 7.18 16.81
N ASN A 224 11.00 7.73 17.16
CA ASN A 224 12.21 7.70 16.33
C ASN A 224 13.07 6.43 16.52
N ASP A 225 12.75 5.59 17.49
CA ASP A 225 13.48 4.35 17.72
C ASP A 225 12.82 3.22 16.92
N TRP A 226 13.30 3.00 15.69
CA TRP A 226 12.84 1.90 14.83
C TRP A 226 12.91 0.52 15.50
N TRP A 227 13.78 0.36 16.50
CA TRP A 227 14.00 -0.85 17.30
C TRP A 227 13.23 -0.90 18.63
N ASN A 228 12.28 0.03 18.88
CA ASN A 228 11.61 0.12 20.18
C ASN A 228 11.07 -1.27 20.59
N SER A 229 11.71 -1.84 21.60
CA SER A 229 11.63 -3.24 22.04
C SER A 229 10.40 -3.51 22.92
N LEU A 230 9.58 -2.48 23.11
CA LEU A 230 8.32 -2.54 23.84
C LEU A 230 7.29 -3.28 22.95
N LYS A 231 6.95 -4.47 23.40
CA LYS A 231 6.22 -5.54 22.69
C LYS A 231 4.77 -5.19 22.28
N ASN A 232 4.30 -3.96 22.47
CA ASN A 232 2.88 -3.59 22.32
C ASN A 232 2.67 -2.54 21.24
N ARG A 233 2.72 -2.94 19.96
CA ARG A 233 2.25 -2.11 18.84
C ARG A 233 0.83 -2.51 18.48
N SER A 234 -0.04 -1.52 18.34
CA SER A 234 -1.39 -1.74 17.81
C SER A 234 -1.52 -1.00 16.49
N VAL A 235 -1.97 -1.70 15.46
CA VAL A 235 -2.19 -1.13 14.12
C VAL A 235 -3.61 -1.49 13.68
N ARG A 236 -4.28 -0.53 13.05
CA ARG A 236 -5.54 -0.75 12.32
C ARG A 236 -5.42 -0.15 10.94
N GLN A 237 -5.95 -0.85 9.96
CA GLN A 237 -6.04 -0.40 8.58
C GLN A 237 -7.50 -0.42 8.13
N GLN A 238 -7.92 0.60 7.40
CA GLN A 238 -9.18 0.66 6.66
C GLN A 238 -8.93 1.15 5.25
N ASN A 239 -9.57 0.51 4.28
CA ASN A 239 -9.50 0.86 2.87
C ASN A 239 -10.88 1.34 2.43
N ILE A 240 -10.96 2.59 1.99
CA ILE A 240 -12.22 3.26 1.63
C ILE A 240 -12.18 3.65 0.16
N TRP A 241 -12.90 2.94 -0.69
CA TRP A 241 -13.11 3.33 -2.09
C TRP A 241 -14.39 4.15 -2.23
N ILE A 242 -14.32 5.26 -2.97
CA ILE A 242 -15.45 6.13 -3.25
C ILE A 242 -15.69 6.16 -4.77
N SER A 243 -16.91 5.89 -5.21
CA SER A 243 -17.26 5.83 -6.64
C SER A 243 -17.14 7.18 -7.34
N ALA A 244 -16.57 7.18 -8.55
CA ALA A 244 -16.48 8.33 -9.45
C ALA A 244 -17.83 8.74 -10.10
N ASN A 245 -18.91 7.96 -9.89
CA ASN A 245 -20.18 8.17 -10.59
C ASN A 245 -20.72 9.60 -10.39
N GLY A 246 -20.81 10.35 -11.49
CA GLY A 246 -21.38 11.71 -11.51
C GLY A 246 -20.36 12.85 -11.41
N VAL A 247 -19.05 12.58 -11.32
CA VAL A 247 -18.01 13.62 -11.33
C VAL A 247 -17.12 13.46 -12.56
N THR A 248 -17.38 14.26 -13.59
CA THR A 248 -16.44 14.48 -14.71
C THR A 248 -16.02 15.94 -14.69
N ALA A 249 -14.88 16.22 -14.05
CA ALA A 249 -14.28 17.54 -14.20
C ALA A 249 -13.66 17.58 -15.61
N LYS A 250 -14.15 18.46 -16.49
CA LYS A 250 -13.44 18.76 -17.74
C LYS A 250 -12.15 19.48 -17.37
N GLU A 251 -11.02 18.84 -17.61
CA GLU A 251 -9.71 19.48 -17.49
C GLU A 251 -9.40 20.27 -18.77
N GLU A 252 -9.01 21.53 -18.62
CA GLU A 252 -8.44 22.31 -19.72
C GLU A 252 -6.98 21.90 -19.94
N SER A 253 -6.78 20.90 -20.79
CA SER A 253 -5.47 20.41 -21.23
C SER A 253 -5.51 20.11 -22.74
N THR A 254 -4.39 20.34 -23.43
CA THR A 254 -4.20 19.84 -24.82
C THR A 254 -3.98 18.34 -24.85
N LEU A 255 -3.70 17.72 -23.70
CA LEU A 255 -3.59 16.29 -23.53
C LEU A 255 -4.92 15.70 -23.06
N THR A 256 -5.18 14.46 -23.43
CA THR A 256 -6.31 13.69 -22.93
C THR A 256 -5.85 12.83 -21.76
N ARG A 257 -6.44 13.04 -20.58
CA ARG A 257 -6.20 12.21 -19.40
C ARG A 257 -6.75 10.80 -19.61
N ILE A 258 -6.01 9.81 -19.13
CA ILE A 258 -6.46 8.42 -19.04
C ILE A 258 -6.80 8.19 -17.58
N ASP A 259 -8.09 8.32 -17.26
CA ASP A 259 -8.59 8.19 -15.91
C ASP A 259 -8.70 6.72 -15.47
N ILE A 260 -8.78 6.52 -14.16
CA ILE A 260 -9.33 5.28 -13.61
C ILE A 260 -10.76 5.16 -14.17
N PRO A 261 -11.05 4.07 -14.92
CA PRO A 261 -12.28 4.00 -15.68
C PRO A 261 -13.49 3.89 -14.74
N THR A 262 -14.60 4.50 -15.12
CA THR A 262 -15.82 4.54 -14.29
C THR A 262 -16.46 3.17 -14.05
N TRP A 263 -16.14 2.18 -14.89
CA TRP A 263 -16.57 0.80 -14.69
C TRP A 263 -15.75 0.07 -13.62
N TYR A 264 -14.56 0.57 -13.26
CA TYR A 264 -13.72 -0.03 -12.24
C TYR A 264 -14.22 0.34 -10.85
N ALA A 265 -14.54 -0.68 -10.07
CA ALA A 265 -14.80 -0.58 -8.65
C ALA A 265 -14.17 -1.81 -7.97
N PRO A 266 -13.32 -1.63 -6.94
CA PRO A 266 -12.90 -2.72 -6.09
C PRO A 266 -14.12 -3.43 -5.50
N LYS A 267 -14.05 -4.75 -5.36
CA LYS A 267 -15.20 -5.53 -4.89
C LYS A 267 -15.39 -5.43 -3.38
N LYS A 268 -16.63 -5.68 -2.93
CA LYS A 268 -17.02 -5.67 -1.51
C LYS A 268 -16.65 -6.95 -0.77
N ASP A 269 -16.24 -8.00 -1.46
CA ASP A 269 -15.73 -9.22 -0.84
C ASP A 269 -14.19 -9.26 -0.86
N ILE A 270 -13.63 -10.26 -0.18
CA ILE A 270 -12.19 -10.38 0.05
C ILE A 270 -11.43 -10.98 -1.14
N ASN A 271 -12.13 -11.67 -2.05
CA ASN A 271 -11.51 -12.24 -3.23
C ASN A 271 -11.21 -11.11 -4.21
N VAL A 272 -10.17 -11.34 -5.01
CA VAL A 272 -9.88 -10.48 -6.14
C VAL A 272 -10.77 -10.89 -7.31
N HIS A 273 -11.27 -9.94 -8.09
CA HIS A 273 -12.16 -10.24 -9.22
C HIS A 273 -11.66 -9.73 -10.56
N PHE A 274 -10.45 -9.16 -10.61
CA PHE A 274 -9.92 -8.74 -11.91
C PHE A 274 -9.89 -9.95 -12.87
N ASP A 275 -9.56 -11.15 -12.37
CA ASP A 275 -9.42 -12.36 -13.18
C ASP A 275 -10.75 -12.91 -13.74
N THR A 276 -11.91 -12.35 -13.37
CA THR A 276 -13.20 -12.71 -13.97
C THR A 276 -13.92 -11.51 -14.59
N ASP A 277 -13.88 -10.36 -13.93
CA ASP A 277 -14.77 -9.24 -14.23
C ASP A 277 -14.08 -8.10 -14.98
N PHE A 278 -12.74 -8.06 -14.95
CA PHE A 278 -11.97 -7.05 -15.68
C PHE A 278 -12.08 -7.29 -17.19
N PRO A 279 -12.12 -6.23 -18.02
CA PRO A 279 -12.09 -6.37 -19.47
C PRO A 279 -10.88 -7.17 -19.94
N GLU A 280 -11.08 -8.02 -20.94
CA GLU A 280 -9.99 -8.77 -21.55
C GLU A 280 -9.13 -7.88 -22.47
N PHE A 281 -7.82 -8.04 -22.39
CA PHE A 281 -6.85 -7.40 -23.26
C PHE A 281 -5.58 -8.26 -23.38
N LYS A 282 -4.94 -8.17 -24.54
CA LYS A 282 -3.65 -8.83 -24.76
C LYS A 282 -2.56 -8.14 -23.95
N PRO A 283 -1.54 -8.88 -23.46
CA PRO A 283 -0.35 -8.29 -22.87
C PRO A 283 0.28 -7.21 -23.76
N ILE A 284 0.94 -6.24 -23.12
CA ILE A 284 1.69 -5.19 -23.83
C ILE A 284 2.92 -5.82 -24.48
N GLU A 285 3.14 -5.55 -25.76
CA GLU A 285 4.26 -6.13 -26.50
C GLU A 285 5.60 -5.86 -25.81
N GLY A 286 6.39 -6.92 -25.63
CA GLY A 286 7.73 -6.84 -25.05
C GLY A 286 7.79 -6.64 -23.54
N LYS A 287 6.66 -6.42 -22.83
CA LYS A 287 6.66 -6.26 -21.37
C LYS A 287 6.63 -7.61 -20.65
N LEU A 288 7.20 -7.67 -19.45
CA LEU A 288 7.11 -8.78 -18.51
C LEU A 288 6.15 -8.39 -17.39
N VAL A 289 5.02 -9.07 -17.33
CA VAL A 289 4.01 -8.96 -16.27
C VAL A 289 3.88 -10.33 -15.61
N MET A 290 4.52 -10.48 -14.45
CA MET A 290 4.64 -11.75 -13.74
C MET A 290 3.96 -11.62 -12.39
N GLN A 291 3.11 -12.59 -12.05
CA GLN A 291 2.40 -12.62 -10.76
C GLN A 291 1.90 -14.03 -10.45
N TYR A 292 1.32 -14.21 -9.26
CA TYR A 292 0.65 -15.44 -8.87
C TYR A 292 -0.84 -15.37 -9.25
N ARG A 293 -1.48 -16.55 -9.36
CA ARG A 293 -2.94 -16.60 -9.31
C ARG A 293 -3.41 -16.35 -7.88
N LEU A 294 -4.49 -15.59 -7.74
CA LEU A 294 -5.11 -15.31 -6.45
C LEU A 294 -6.30 -16.21 -6.18
N ASN A 295 -6.94 -16.73 -7.24
CA ASN A 295 -8.12 -17.59 -7.14
C ASN A 295 -7.86 -18.94 -7.81
N ASN A 296 -7.97 -20.03 -7.06
CA ASN A 296 -7.66 -21.37 -7.55
C ASN A 296 -8.73 -21.93 -8.50
N TRP A 297 -9.97 -21.43 -8.40
CA TRP A 297 -11.12 -21.79 -9.24
C TRP A 297 -11.13 -21.06 -10.58
N VAL A 298 -10.27 -20.06 -10.78
CA VAL A 298 -10.18 -19.30 -12.04
C VAL A 298 -9.07 -19.90 -12.89
N PRO A 299 -9.34 -20.28 -14.15
CA PRO A 299 -8.33 -20.87 -15.01
C PRO A 299 -7.22 -19.85 -15.33
N ALA A 300 -5.99 -20.35 -15.49
CA ALA A 300 -4.82 -19.56 -15.87
C ALA A 300 -5.05 -18.68 -17.13
N GLN A 301 -5.84 -19.18 -18.08
CA GLN A 301 -6.15 -18.44 -19.32
C GLN A 301 -6.78 -17.08 -19.06
N ASN A 302 -7.61 -16.94 -18.02
CA ASN A 302 -8.23 -15.66 -17.70
C ASN A 302 -7.22 -14.57 -17.33
N TYR A 303 -6.14 -14.95 -16.64
CA TYR A 303 -5.06 -14.04 -16.27
C TYR A 303 -4.30 -13.59 -17.53
N PHE A 304 -3.98 -14.52 -18.43
CA PHE A 304 -3.34 -14.18 -19.72
C PHE A 304 -4.22 -13.28 -20.60
N ASN A 305 -5.54 -13.47 -20.55
CA ASN A 305 -6.51 -12.61 -21.23
C ASN A 305 -6.64 -11.22 -20.58
N ARG A 306 -5.93 -10.93 -19.48
CA ARG A 306 -5.95 -9.65 -18.75
C ARG A 306 -4.55 -9.08 -18.57
N GLY A 307 -3.73 -9.30 -19.60
CA GLY A 307 -2.40 -8.71 -19.72
C GLY A 307 -1.31 -9.34 -18.87
N ILE A 308 -1.59 -10.41 -18.12
CA ILE A 308 -0.52 -11.17 -17.45
C ILE A 308 0.27 -11.94 -18.49
N THR A 309 1.59 -12.00 -18.35
CA THR A 309 2.48 -12.68 -19.31
C THR A 309 2.97 -14.02 -18.80
N HIS A 310 3.24 -14.11 -17.49
CA HIS A 310 3.73 -15.33 -16.87
C HIS A 310 2.99 -15.64 -15.57
N LEU A 311 2.74 -16.92 -15.34
CA LEU A 311 2.21 -17.47 -14.09
C LEU A 311 3.19 -18.49 -13.50
N PRO A 312 3.08 -18.88 -12.22
CA PRO A 312 4.06 -19.75 -11.59
C PRO A 312 4.15 -21.14 -12.23
N ALA A 313 5.33 -21.75 -12.28
CA ALA A 313 5.53 -23.02 -12.98
C ALA A 313 4.91 -24.26 -12.30
N TRP A 314 4.46 -24.14 -11.04
CA TRP A 314 3.67 -25.20 -10.38
C TRP A 314 2.20 -25.21 -10.82
N GLU A 315 1.79 -24.26 -11.66
CA GLU A 315 0.43 -24.22 -12.21
C GLU A 315 0.20 -25.30 -13.27
N LYS A 316 -0.93 -25.99 -13.15
CA LYS A 316 -1.34 -27.00 -14.12
C LYS A 316 -1.74 -26.32 -15.43
N ASN A 317 -1.37 -26.93 -16.56
CA ASN A 317 -1.80 -26.53 -17.90
C ASN A 317 -1.33 -25.14 -18.35
N VAL A 318 -0.30 -24.57 -17.73
CA VAL A 318 0.36 -23.36 -18.23
C VAL A 318 1.46 -23.77 -19.24
N PRO A 319 1.52 -23.16 -20.44
CA PRO A 319 2.64 -23.39 -21.36
C PRO A 319 3.97 -22.99 -20.73
N THR A 320 5.02 -23.79 -20.92
CA THR A 320 6.32 -23.59 -20.25
C THR A 320 6.93 -22.21 -20.53
N ASP A 321 6.79 -21.71 -21.76
CA ASP A 321 7.22 -20.38 -22.19
C ASP A 321 6.43 -19.22 -21.54
N LYS A 322 5.32 -19.53 -20.86
CA LYS A 322 4.51 -18.60 -20.05
C LYS A 322 4.60 -18.91 -18.55
N MET A 323 5.51 -19.78 -18.15
CA MET A 323 5.81 -20.02 -16.74
C MET A 323 6.89 -19.07 -16.26
N HIS A 324 6.73 -18.55 -15.05
CA HIS A 324 7.84 -18.04 -14.26
C HIS A 324 8.14 -19.02 -13.13
N TRP A 325 9.41 -19.12 -12.74
CA TRP A 325 9.80 -19.92 -11.58
C TRP A 325 10.81 -19.16 -10.74
N THR A 326 10.59 -19.16 -9.43
CA THR A 326 11.54 -18.74 -8.41
C THR A 326 12.14 -19.99 -7.78
N ALA A 327 13.45 -20.19 -7.88
CA ALA A 327 14.09 -21.38 -7.32
C ALA A 327 14.35 -21.23 -5.83
N SER A 328 13.53 -21.89 -5.00
CA SER A 328 13.77 -22.02 -3.56
C SER A 328 14.73 -23.18 -3.25
N PRO A 329 15.20 -23.33 -2.00
CA PRO A 329 16.01 -24.47 -1.57
C PRO A 329 15.39 -25.83 -1.91
N GLY A 330 14.09 -25.98 -2.20
CA GLY A 330 13.50 -27.27 -2.59
C GLY A 330 14.19 -27.97 -3.77
N LEU A 331 14.78 -27.21 -4.71
CA LEU A 331 15.62 -27.77 -5.79
C LEU A 331 16.94 -28.36 -5.25
N PHE A 332 17.48 -27.76 -4.18
CA PHE A 332 18.72 -28.14 -3.50
C PHE A 332 18.48 -28.87 -2.17
N GLN A 333 17.23 -29.14 -1.78
CA GLN A 333 16.79 -29.68 -0.49
C GLN A 333 17.35 -28.91 0.72
N ASP A 334 17.64 -29.58 1.84
CA ASP A 334 18.21 -28.99 3.07
C ASP A 334 19.72 -28.68 2.94
N LYS A 335 20.24 -28.53 1.72
CA LYS A 335 21.66 -28.28 1.51
C LYS A 335 22.00 -26.80 1.67
N ASN A 336 23.15 -26.53 2.28
CA ASN A 336 23.62 -25.19 2.58
C ASN A 336 24.60 -24.66 1.52
N GLN A 337 25.03 -23.41 1.68
CA GLN A 337 25.98 -22.77 0.78
C GLN A 337 27.32 -23.53 0.69
N ASP A 338 27.78 -24.13 1.80
CA ASP A 338 29.08 -24.82 1.86
C ASP A 338 29.07 -26.08 1.00
N TRP A 339 27.96 -26.83 1.04
CA TRP A 339 27.75 -27.97 0.14
C TRP A 339 27.78 -27.51 -1.32
N PHE A 340 27.06 -26.43 -1.66
CA PHE A 340 26.99 -25.94 -3.04
C PHE A 340 28.35 -25.42 -3.53
N ALA A 341 29.09 -24.71 -2.67
CA ALA A 341 30.44 -24.25 -2.94
C ALA A 341 31.43 -25.41 -3.20
N GLY A 342 31.21 -26.57 -2.58
CA GLY A 342 32.03 -27.76 -2.74
C GLY A 342 31.78 -28.54 -4.04
N LEU A 343 30.71 -28.26 -4.79
CA LEU A 343 30.35 -29.05 -5.97
C LEU A 343 31.33 -28.84 -7.14
N PRO A 344 31.69 -29.91 -7.87
CA PRO A 344 32.42 -29.80 -9.13
C PRO A 344 31.50 -29.30 -10.25
N ARG A 345 32.10 -28.77 -11.32
CA ARG A 345 31.37 -28.17 -12.45
C ARG A 345 30.37 -29.12 -13.07
N GLU A 346 30.75 -30.39 -13.26
CA GLU A 346 29.89 -31.40 -13.88
C GLU A 346 28.60 -31.64 -13.09
N GLU A 347 28.67 -31.62 -11.76
CA GLU A 347 27.49 -31.79 -10.90
C GLU A 347 26.59 -30.55 -10.95
N VAL A 348 27.17 -29.36 -10.95
CA VAL A 348 26.42 -28.10 -11.06
C VAL A 348 25.74 -27.97 -12.42
N GLU A 349 26.43 -28.30 -13.51
CA GLU A 349 25.83 -28.32 -14.84
C GLU A 349 24.74 -29.40 -14.95
N LYS A 350 24.89 -30.55 -14.26
CA LYS A 350 23.84 -31.57 -14.19
C LYS A 350 22.58 -31.03 -13.50
N LEU A 351 22.72 -30.22 -12.45
CA LEU A 351 21.57 -29.52 -11.84
C LEU A 351 20.93 -28.56 -12.85
N GLY A 352 21.73 -27.79 -13.59
CA GLY A 352 21.25 -26.87 -14.63
C GLY A 352 20.51 -27.57 -15.78
N ASN A 353 20.89 -28.81 -16.11
CA ASN A 353 20.18 -29.63 -17.11
C ASN A 353 18.76 -30.01 -16.70
N ASN A 354 18.45 -30.02 -15.41
CA ASN A 354 17.11 -30.36 -14.91
C ASN A 354 16.15 -29.17 -14.96
N ILE A 355 16.64 -27.96 -15.27
CA ILE A 355 15.80 -26.76 -15.41
C ILE A 355 15.12 -26.78 -16.77
N THR A 356 13.79 -26.87 -16.73
CA THR A 356 12.94 -26.78 -17.92
C THR A 356 13.01 -25.38 -18.53
N GLY A 357 12.73 -25.26 -19.84
CA GLY A 357 12.73 -23.97 -20.55
C GLY A 357 11.56 -23.06 -20.21
N PHE A 358 11.50 -22.59 -18.96
CA PHE A 358 10.52 -21.61 -18.51
C PHE A 358 10.63 -20.30 -19.29
N GLY A 359 9.53 -19.53 -19.34
CA GLY A 359 9.56 -18.18 -19.92
C GLY A 359 10.42 -17.21 -19.10
N ALA A 360 10.35 -17.34 -17.77
CA ALA A 360 11.19 -16.61 -16.83
C ALA A 360 11.69 -17.51 -15.69
N TYR A 361 12.93 -17.32 -15.27
CA TYR A 361 13.53 -18.01 -14.14
C TYR A 361 14.31 -17.02 -13.28
N ALA A 362 13.82 -16.80 -12.06
CA ALA A 362 14.40 -15.94 -11.05
C ALA A 362 15.14 -16.81 -10.03
N PHE A 363 16.43 -16.53 -9.81
CA PHE A 363 17.20 -17.21 -8.79
C PHE A 363 16.83 -16.60 -7.42
N ASP A 364 16.29 -17.40 -6.50
CA ASP A 364 15.90 -16.95 -5.15
C ASP A 364 16.81 -17.60 -4.08
N PHE A 365 18.08 -17.21 -4.08
CA PHE A 365 19.12 -17.72 -3.18
C PHE A 365 19.32 -16.85 -1.92
N GLU A 366 18.35 -16.00 -1.54
CA GLU A 366 18.45 -15.12 -0.36
C GLU A 366 18.82 -15.87 0.91
N PHE A 367 18.32 -17.10 1.01
CA PHE A 367 18.53 -17.96 2.16
C PHE A 367 20.01 -18.23 2.44
N TRP A 368 20.87 -18.19 1.41
CA TRP A 368 22.31 -18.36 1.60
C TRP A 368 23.00 -17.04 1.90
N ASN A 369 22.91 -16.05 1.00
CA ASN A 369 23.42 -14.68 1.17
C ASN A 369 23.00 -13.82 -0.03
N GLN A 370 22.81 -12.51 0.15
CA GLN A 370 22.62 -11.57 -0.97
C GLN A 370 23.94 -11.31 -1.72
N ILE A 371 25.07 -11.37 -1.01
CA ILE A 371 26.43 -11.24 -1.57
C ILE A 371 27.08 -12.63 -1.59
N TYR A 372 27.40 -13.13 -2.78
CA TYR A 372 27.95 -14.48 -2.92
C TYR A 372 29.45 -14.54 -2.64
N THR A 373 29.91 -15.63 -1.99
CA THR A 373 31.34 -15.94 -1.94
C THR A 373 31.86 -16.26 -3.35
N PRO A 374 33.17 -16.12 -3.63
CA PRO A 374 33.74 -16.44 -4.95
C PRO A 374 33.39 -17.84 -5.43
N GLU A 375 33.39 -18.84 -4.54
CA GLU A 375 33.10 -20.24 -4.86
C GLU A 375 31.62 -20.40 -5.25
N VAL A 376 30.69 -19.92 -4.41
CA VAL A 376 29.25 -19.99 -4.69
C VAL A 376 28.92 -19.27 -5.99
N LYS A 377 29.47 -18.06 -6.17
CA LYS A 377 29.32 -17.27 -7.39
C LYS A 377 29.77 -18.04 -8.63
N GLN A 378 30.93 -18.69 -8.58
CA GLN A 378 31.44 -19.50 -9.69
C GLN A 378 30.47 -20.63 -10.07
N ARG A 379 29.93 -21.36 -9.08
CA ARG A 379 28.97 -22.44 -9.34
C ARG A 379 27.65 -21.90 -9.89
N LEU A 380 27.14 -20.79 -9.34
CA LEU A 380 25.94 -20.15 -9.86
C LEU A 380 26.13 -19.66 -11.30
N ILE A 381 27.33 -19.19 -11.68
CA ILE A 381 27.66 -18.85 -13.07
C ILE A 381 27.59 -20.11 -13.95
N TRP A 382 28.25 -21.22 -13.57
CA TRP A 382 28.16 -22.47 -14.33
C TRP A 382 26.72 -22.98 -14.48
N PHE A 383 25.94 -22.90 -13.41
CA PHE A 383 24.53 -23.25 -13.39
C PHE A 383 23.74 -22.37 -14.39
N ALA A 384 23.92 -21.06 -14.32
CA ALA A 384 23.22 -20.09 -15.16
C ALA A 384 23.65 -20.19 -16.64
N GLU A 385 24.94 -20.37 -16.93
CA GLU A 385 25.47 -20.60 -18.28
C GLU A 385 24.87 -21.86 -18.90
N ARG A 386 24.78 -22.94 -18.11
CA ARG A 386 24.20 -24.20 -18.58
C ARG A 386 22.73 -24.04 -18.91
N ILE A 387 21.99 -23.36 -18.04
CA ILE A 387 20.58 -23.03 -18.27
C ILE A 387 20.41 -22.21 -19.54
N ARG A 388 21.21 -21.14 -19.71
CA ARG A 388 21.17 -20.27 -20.89
C ARG A 388 21.49 -21.03 -22.18
N LYS A 389 22.47 -21.93 -22.14
CA LYS A 389 22.84 -22.79 -23.27
C LYS A 389 21.69 -23.69 -23.70
N ASN A 390 20.97 -24.27 -22.74
CA ASN A 390 19.84 -25.16 -23.01
C ASN A 390 18.58 -24.37 -23.42
N ASN A 391 18.39 -23.17 -22.88
CA ASN A 391 17.18 -22.35 -23.00
C ASN A 391 17.52 -20.89 -23.36
N PRO A 392 17.96 -20.61 -24.61
CA PRO A 392 18.51 -19.31 -24.99
C PRO A 392 17.51 -18.15 -24.84
N ASN A 393 16.21 -18.42 -25.02
CA ASN A 393 15.15 -17.41 -25.00
C ASN A 393 14.59 -17.12 -23.59
N MET A 394 15.03 -17.85 -22.56
CA MET A 394 14.50 -17.67 -21.21
C MET A 394 14.93 -16.32 -20.62
N ASN A 395 14.02 -15.65 -19.91
CA ASN A 395 14.36 -14.50 -19.08
C ASN A 395 15.00 -15.01 -17.78
N LEU A 396 16.26 -14.66 -17.54
CA LEU A 396 17.07 -15.18 -16.45
C LEU A 396 17.62 -14.02 -15.64
N PHE A 397 17.39 -14.06 -14.33
CA PHE A 397 17.90 -13.08 -13.40
C PHE A 397 18.05 -13.67 -12.02
N ASP A 398 18.86 -13.01 -11.20
CA ASP A 398 18.90 -13.21 -9.77
C ASP A 398 17.94 -12.24 -9.10
N TYR A 399 17.07 -12.78 -8.26
CA TYR A 399 16.06 -12.02 -7.53
C TYR A 399 16.71 -10.93 -6.69
N TRP A 400 17.73 -11.28 -5.89
CA TRP A 400 18.29 -10.41 -4.85
C TRP A 400 19.57 -9.71 -5.30
N GLY A 401 20.36 -10.38 -6.13
CA GLY A 401 21.65 -9.89 -6.62
C GLY A 401 21.67 -9.63 -8.13
N GLY A 402 20.54 -9.75 -8.84
CA GLY A 402 20.46 -9.61 -10.30
C GLY A 402 20.56 -8.17 -10.80
N SER A 403 20.64 -7.18 -9.91
CA SER A 403 20.94 -5.81 -10.28
C SER A 403 22.39 -5.47 -9.97
N ALA A 404 23.11 -4.88 -10.92
CA ALA A 404 24.47 -4.38 -10.64
C ALA A 404 24.43 -3.19 -9.70
N TYR A 405 23.37 -2.40 -9.78
CA TYR A 405 23.06 -1.29 -8.90
C TYR A 405 21.73 -1.53 -8.19
N THR A 406 21.79 -1.99 -6.94
CA THR A 406 20.61 -2.19 -6.10
C THR A 406 20.05 -0.85 -5.64
N ASN A 407 18.73 -0.79 -5.46
CA ASN A 407 17.99 0.41 -5.05
C ASN A 407 18.54 1.00 -3.75
N PRO A 408 19.31 2.09 -3.80
CA PRO A 408 19.77 2.72 -2.59
C PRO A 408 18.67 3.66 -2.13
N HIS A 409 18.04 3.29 -1.03
CA HIS A 409 16.93 4.05 -0.49
C HIS A 409 17.35 5.48 -0.18
N PHE A 410 16.61 6.42 -0.74
CA PHE A 410 16.77 7.86 -0.55
C PHE A 410 16.58 8.32 0.90
N ASN A 411 16.13 7.43 1.79
CA ASN A 411 15.96 7.69 3.21
C ASN A 411 16.14 6.40 4.05
N THR A 412 17.33 5.81 4.06
CA THR A 412 17.70 4.94 5.20
C THR A 412 18.33 5.77 6.29
N MET A 413 18.16 5.31 7.53
CA MET A 413 18.77 5.72 8.80
C MET A 413 20.31 5.94 8.80
N ASN A 414 20.94 5.98 7.64
CA ASN A 414 22.37 6.11 7.37
C ASN A 414 22.73 7.51 6.79
N ASP A 415 21.88 8.53 6.96
CA ASP A 415 22.10 9.94 6.58
C ASP A 415 22.37 10.23 5.07
N LYS A 416 22.13 9.27 4.17
CA LYS A 416 22.34 9.49 2.72
C LYS A 416 21.18 10.26 2.09
N LYS A 417 21.40 11.56 1.87
CA LYS A 417 20.43 12.44 1.20
C LYS A 417 20.23 12.07 -0.27
N PRO A 418 19.02 12.22 -0.84
CA PRO A 418 18.76 11.88 -2.24
C PRO A 418 19.70 12.61 -3.22
N GLY A 419 20.05 13.87 -2.95
CA GLY A 419 20.98 14.63 -3.78
C GLY A 419 22.39 14.02 -3.91
N SER A 420 22.81 13.19 -2.96
CA SER A 420 24.13 12.52 -3.00
C SER A 420 24.26 11.47 -4.10
N PHE A 421 23.13 10.98 -4.64
CA PHE A 421 23.06 9.98 -5.70
C PHE A 421 23.22 10.57 -7.11
N LEU A 422 23.29 11.90 -7.24
CA LEU A 422 23.51 12.54 -8.54
C LEU A 422 24.82 12.13 -9.19
N LYS A 423 25.86 11.94 -8.39
CA LYS A 423 27.19 11.51 -8.85
C LYS A 423 27.17 10.15 -9.57
N ASP A 424 26.21 9.29 -9.24
CA ASP A 424 26.12 7.93 -9.78
C ASP A 424 25.70 7.97 -11.26
N TYR A 425 25.03 9.04 -11.69
CA TYR A 425 24.72 9.24 -13.11
C TYR A 425 25.98 9.61 -13.92
N ASP A 426 26.93 10.32 -13.31
CA ASP A 426 28.17 10.72 -13.97
C ASP A 426 29.22 9.62 -13.96
N ASN A 427 29.25 8.82 -12.91
CA ASN A 427 30.12 7.66 -12.77
C ASN A 427 29.31 6.42 -12.41
N PRO A 428 28.53 5.86 -13.36
CA PRO A 428 27.70 4.69 -13.10
C PRO A 428 28.61 3.50 -12.78
N ALA A 429 28.48 2.98 -11.56
CA ALA A 429 29.27 1.86 -11.08
C ALA A 429 28.34 0.86 -10.36
N PRO A 430 28.59 -0.45 -10.50
CA PRO A 430 27.93 -1.44 -9.67
C PRO A 430 28.16 -1.12 -8.19
N ASN A 431 27.11 -1.21 -7.38
CA ASN A 431 27.20 -1.17 -5.93
C ASN A 431 27.10 -2.58 -5.31
N HIS A 432 27.07 -3.59 -6.17
CA HIS A 432 26.93 -5.00 -5.85
C HIS A 432 28.06 -5.81 -6.49
N THR A 433 28.75 -6.64 -5.71
CA THR A 433 29.94 -7.39 -6.16
C THR A 433 29.61 -8.68 -6.90
N ASN A 434 28.33 -9.10 -6.94
CA ASN A 434 27.93 -10.31 -7.68
C ASN A 434 28.32 -10.25 -9.17
N TYR A 435 28.49 -9.06 -9.76
CA TYR A 435 28.89 -8.92 -11.17
C TYR A 435 30.39 -8.84 -11.42
N ASP A 436 31.23 -8.82 -10.38
CA ASP A 436 32.70 -8.78 -10.54
C ASP A 436 33.19 -9.98 -11.34
N ILE A 437 34.21 -9.77 -12.18
CA ILE A 437 34.81 -10.86 -12.96
C ILE A 437 35.65 -11.72 -12.02
N LEU A 438 35.43 -13.03 -12.01
CA LEU A 438 36.22 -13.96 -11.22
C LEU A 438 37.65 -14.11 -11.80
N PRO A 439 38.66 -14.58 -11.04
CA PRO A 439 40.03 -14.72 -11.53
C PRO A 439 40.18 -15.61 -12.77
N ASN A 440 39.24 -16.53 -13.00
CA ASN A 440 39.19 -17.40 -14.17
C ASN A 440 38.45 -16.78 -15.37
N GLY A 441 37.93 -15.56 -15.25
CA GLY A 441 37.19 -14.85 -16.29
C GLY A 441 35.66 -15.03 -16.25
N ASP A 442 35.14 -15.94 -15.42
CA ASP A 442 33.70 -16.19 -15.31
C ASP A 442 32.96 -14.98 -14.72
N SER A 443 31.76 -14.69 -15.23
CA SER A 443 30.94 -13.58 -14.74
C SER A 443 29.46 -13.71 -15.10
N PHE A 444 28.56 -13.21 -14.23
CA PHE A 444 27.14 -13.07 -14.54
C PHE A 444 26.84 -12.01 -15.61
N GLN A 445 27.79 -11.13 -15.94
CA GLN A 445 27.62 -10.06 -16.93
C GLN A 445 27.15 -10.57 -18.31
N ASN A 446 27.41 -11.84 -18.62
CA ASN A 446 27.07 -12.45 -19.91
C ASN A 446 25.85 -13.38 -19.87
N VAL A 447 25.21 -13.53 -18.71
CA VAL A 447 24.24 -14.61 -18.47
C VAL A 447 22.84 -14.09 -18.16
N PHE A 448 22.74 -13.12 -17.25
CA PHE A 448 21.47 -12.48 -16.91
C PHE A 448 21.04 -11.48 -17.99
N ASN A 449 19.75 -11.49 -18.32
CA ASN A 449 19.15 -10.60 -19.32
C ASN A 449 17.96 -9.79 -18.76
N VAL A 450 17.77 -9.82 -17.45
CA VAL A 450 16.78 -9.00 -16.72
C VAL A 450 17.47 -8.37 -15.52
N SER A 451 17.22 -7.09 -15.30
CA SER A 451 17.69 -6.27 -14.17
C SER A 451 16.49 -5.97 -13.26
N PRO A 452 16.25 -6.78 -12.21
CA PRO A 452 15.21 -6.46 -11.25
C PRO A 452 15.62 -5.29 -10.36
N THR A 453 14.64 -4.58 -9.82
CA THR A 453 14.84 -3.59 -8.76
C THR A 453 13.77 -3.78 -7.72
N ASP A 454 14.18 -3.98 -6.47
CA ASP A 454 13.25 -4.22 -5.37
C ASP A 454 12.45 -2.97 -5.01
N VAL A 455 11.13 -3.20 -4.92
CA VAL A 455 10.11 -2.20 -4.62
C VAL A 455 9.14 -2.81 -3.59
N TYR A 456 9.60 -2.91 -2.34
CA TYR A 456 8.77 -3.39 -1.24
C TYR A 456 8.32 -2.25 -0.31
N PRO A 457 7.10 -2.33 0.25
CA PRO A 457 6.64 -1.41 1.29
C PRO A 457 7.58 -1.43 2.49
N ARG A 458 7.86 -0.25 3.03
CA ARG A 458 8.78 -0.03 4.15
C ARG A 458 8.03 0.20 5.45
N PRO A 459 8.69 -0.04 6.59
CA PRO A 459 8.14 0.37 7.87
C PRO A 459 7.88 1.89 7.87
N SER A 460 6.61 2.29 8.05
CA SER A 460 6.17 3.68 8.01
C SER A 460 6.48 4.46 9.33
N PHE A 461 7.57 4.11 10.02
CA PHE A 461 7.89 4.64 11.36
C PHE A 461 8.88 5.82 11.36
N GLY A 462 9.65 6.03 10.28
CA GLY A 462 10.40 7.27 10.11
C GLY A 462 9.54 8.29 9.39
N VAL A 463 9.30 9.47 9.97
CA VAL A 463 8.62 10.57 9.28
C VAL A 463 9.48 11.81 9.26
N ASP A 464 9.43 12.53 8.14
CA ASP A 464 9.97 13.88 8.08
C ASP A 464 8.96 14.92 8.61
N GLU A 465 9.39 16.18 8.66
CA GLU A 465 8.57 17.30 9.13
C GLU A 465 7.28 17.51 8.32
N GLN A 466 7.20 16.97 7.11
CA GLN A 466 6.02 17.06 6.24
C GLN A 466 5.12 15.81 6.35
N GLY A 467 5.46 14.87 7.23
CA GLY A 467 4.71 13.62 7.44
C GLY A 467 5.00 12.54 6.41
N ASN A 468 6.04 12.69 5.56
CA ASN A 468 6.41 11.67 4.59
C ASN A 468 7.18 10.54 5.26
N THR A 469 6.89 9.31 4.84
CA THR A 469 7.55 8.09 5.26
C THR A 469 8.55 7.61 4.19
N PRO A 470 9.41 6.61 4.46
CA PRO A 470 10.27 6.02 3.44
C PRO A 470 9.50 5.51 2.21
N ASN A 471 8.23 5.15 2.36
CA ASN A 471 7.38 4.70 1.26
C ASN A 471 7.18 5.78 0.18
N ASN A 472 7.18 7.06 0.54
CA ASN A 472 7.06 8.17 -0.40
C ASN A 472 8.27 8.26 -1.35
N PHE A 473 9.43 7.75 -0.94
CA PHE A 473 10.65 7.76 -1.74
C PHE A 473 10.80 6.52 -2.62
N THR A 474 10.14 5.41 -2.29
CA THR A 474 10.34 4.08 -2.91
C THR A 474 10.26 4.12 -4.43
N LEU A 475 9.27 4.81 -5.01
CA LEU A 475 9.11 4.91 -6.47
C LEU A 475 10.31 5.60 -7.12
N LEU A 476 10.71 6.76 -6.59
CA LEU A 476 11.80 7.55 -7.14
C LEU A 476 13.15 6.84 -6.98
N SER A 477 13.35 6.14 -5.86
CA SER A 477 14.57 5.34 -5.68
C SER A 477 14.61 4.16 -6.66
N ALA A 478 13.47 3.52 -6.97
CA ALA A 478 13.39 2.46 -7.97
C ALA A 478 13.66 2.97 -9.40
N ILE A 479 13.06 4.11 -9.78
CA ILE A 479 13.32 4.77 -11.08
C ILE A 479 14.80 5.14 -11.19
N HIS A 480 15.39 5.66 -10.10
CA HIS A 480 16.80 5.98 -10.05
C HIS A 480 17.67 4.74 -10.30
N ALA A 481 17.43 3.66 -9.56
CA ALA A 481 18.21 2.44 -9.65
C ALA A 481 18.19 1.83 -11.05
N LEU A 482 17.01 1.71 -11.67
CA LEU A 482 16.92 1.19 -13.05
C LEU A 482 17.62 2.09 -14.06
N ARG A 483 17.50 3.42 -13.94
CA ARG A 483 18.23 4.35 -14.81
C ARG A 483 19.76 4.23 -14.65
N ILE A 484 20.27 3.95 -13.44
CA ILE A 484 21.71 3.69 -13.26
C ILE A 484 22.10 2.36 -13.91
N ASN A 485 21.32 1.30 -13.73
CA ASN A 485 21.59 0.01 -14.38
C ASN A 485 21.63 0.14 -15.91
N GLU A 486 20.73 0.92 -16.53
CA GLU A 486 20.75 1.16 -17.99
C GLU A 486 22.03 1.89 -18.48
N LEU A 487 22.74 2.58 -17.58
CA LEU A 487 24.02 3.23 -17.88
C LEU A 487 25.23 2.28 -17.72
N ILE A 488 25.07 1.14 -17.03
CA ILE A 488 26.14 0.15 -16.84
C ILE A 488 26.25 -0.71 -18.12
N PRO A 489 27.43 -0.81 -18.77
CA PRO A 489 27.55 -1.39 -20.12
C PRO A 489 26.96 -2.79 -20.31
N PHE A 490 27.13 -3.69 -19.34
CA PHE A 490 26.62 -5.07 -19.41
C PHE A 490 25.15 -5.20 -19.02
N GLN A 491 24.55 -4.18 -18.41
CA GLN A 491 23.13 -4.15 -18.03
C GLN A 491 22.27 -3.38 -19.04
N LYS A 492 22.86 -2.52 -19.87
CA LYS A 492 22.17 -1.63 -20.82
C LYS A 492 21.16 -2.32 -21.76
N LYS A 493 21.34 -3.61 -22.05
CA LYS A 493 20.45 -4.39 -22.94
C LYS A 493 19.50 -5.33 -22.19
N ASN A 494 19.59 -5.38 -20.87
CA ASN A 494 18.72 -6.21 -20.06
C ASN A 494 17.34 -5.57 -19.99
N LYS A 495 16.33 -6.41 -19.74
CA LYS A 495 15.00 -5.91 -19.40
C LYS A 495 15.01 -5.36 -17.99
N SER A 496 14.54 -4.13 -17.81
CA SER A 496 14.48 -3.46 -16.52
C SER A 496 13.09 -3.67 -15.89
N ILE A 497 12.99 -4.34 -14.75
CA ILE A 497 11.68 -4.61 -14.11
C ILE A 497 11.61 -4.14 -12.66
N PHE A 498 10.41 -3.79 -12.21
CA PHE A 498 10.14 -3.67 -10.77
C PHE A 498 9.84 -5.04 -10.17
N TYR A 499 10.53 -5.36 -9.09
CA TYR A 499 10.26 -6.51 -8.26
C TYR A 499 9.47 -6.04 -7.03
N ALA A 500 8.15 -6.21 -7.06
CA ALA A 500 7.23 -5.58 -6.13
C ALA A 500 6.57 -6.57 -5.16
N TRP A 501 6.22 -6.07 -3.98
CA TRP A 501 5.44 -6.80 -2.97
C TRP A 501 4.10 -6.13 -2.79
N ASN A 502 3.03 -6.91 -2.64
CA ASN A 502 1.69 -6.37 -2.44
C ASN A 502 1.46 -5.79 -1.02
N ARG A 503 2.32 -6.15 -0.05
CA ARG A 503 2.20 -5.72 1.35
C ARG A 503 3.54 -5.62 2.05
N TYR A 504 3.55 -4.93 3.19
CA TYR A 504 4.71 -4.95 4.09
C TYR A 504 4.80 -6.31 4.77
N MET A 505 5.99 -6.90 4.69
CA MET A 505 6.32 -8.15 5.35
C MET A 505 7.34 -7.83 6.45
N PRO A 506 6.99 -8.01 7.73
CA PRO A 506 7.93 -7.70 8.79
C PRO A 506 9.15 -8.61 8.68
N LEU A 507 10.33 -8.06 8.94
CA LEU A 507 11.56 -8.83 9.06
C LEU A 507 11.58 -9.55 10.41
N TYR A 508 12.39 -10.59 10.56
CA TYR A 508 12.51 -11.37 11.82
C TYR A 508 12.86 -10.54 13.07
N LYS A 509 13.40 -9.33 12.86
CA LYS A 509 13.77 -8.35 13.90
C LYS A 509 12.68 -7.30 14.16
N ASP A 510 11.66 -7.23 13.31
CA ASP A 510 10.57 -6.28 13.46
C ASP A 510 9.60 -6.77 14.55
N PRO A 511 9.04 -5.88 15.38
CA PRO A 511 8.04 -6.29 16.36
C PRO A 511 6.84 -6.95 15.71
N VAL A 512 6.37 -8.01 16.36
CA VAL A 512 5.26 -8.84 15.91
C VAL A 512 4.00 -8.00 15.77
N VAL A 513 3.38 -8.01 14.58
CA VAL A 513 2.03 -7.48 14.35
C VAL A 513 1.09 -8.68 14.25
N PRO A 514 0.27 -8.96 15.28
CA PRO A 514 -0.58 -10.15 15.29
C PRO A 514 -1.71 -10.05 14.27
N TRP A 515 -2.15 -11.20 13.76
CA TRP A 515 -3.39 -11.27 12.98
C TRP A 515 -4.58 -10.91 13.87
N HIS A 516 -5.37 -9.92 13.47
CA HIS A 516 -6.64 -9.60 14.14
C HIS A 516 -7.74 -10.52 13.59
N LEU A 517 -8.25 -11.45 14.40
CA LEU A 517 -9.18 -12.46 13.94
C LEU A 517 -10.55 -12.27 14.60
N GLU A 518 -11.59 -12.19 13.77
CA GLU A 518 -12.95 -11.96 14.22
C GLU A 518 -13.97 -12.86 13.53
N THR A 519 -15.20 -12.89 14.05
CA THR A 519 -16.32 -13.56 13.38
C THR A 519 -17.40 -12.58 12.92
N THR A 520 -18.02 -12.81 11.77
CA THR A 520 -19.18 -12.03 11.29
C THR A 520 -20.40 -12.16 12.20
N ASP A 521 -21.33 -11.21 12.05
CA ASP A 521 -22.65 -11.20 12.69
C ASP A 521 -23.78 -11.40 11.65
N PRO A 522 -24.70 -12.38 11.81
CA PRO A 522 -24.71 -13.43 12.84
C PRO A 522 -23.53 -14.38 12.68
N LYS A 523 -23.17 -15.07 13.77
CA LYS A 523 -22.04 -16.01 13.82
C LYS A 523 -22.04 -16.89 12.58
N GLY A 524 -20.98 -16.80 11.81
CA GLY A 524 -20.90 -17.53 10.56
C GLY A 524 -19.47 -17.62 10.12
N GLU A 525 -18.82 -16.45 9.98
CA GLU A 525 -17.61 -16.37 9.20
C GLU A 525 -16.39 -15.80 9.89
N LEU A 526 -15.24 -16.48 9.77
CA LEU A 526 -13.95 -16.00 10.23
C LEU A 526 -13.43 -14.94 9.26
N VAL A 527 -13.17 -13.77 9.81
CA VAL A 527 -12.57 -12.63 9.10
C VAL A 527 -11.19 -12.41 9.68
N PHE A 528 -10.24 -12.31 8.77
CA PHE A 528 -8.86 -11.97 9.07
C PHE A 528 -8.70 -10.47 8.80
N GLY A 529 -8.37 -9.74 9.86
CA GLY A 529 -7.90 -8.37 9.81
C GLY A 529 -6.49 -8.32 9.24
N GLN A 530 -6.25 -7.30 8.43
CA GLN A 530 -5.10 -7.24 7.54
C GLN A 530 -3.84 -6.74 8.25
N LEU A 531 -2.69 -7.24 7.79
CA LEU A 531 -1.42 -6.55 7.90
C LEU A 531 -1.40 -5.33 6.96
N GLU A 532 -0.49 -4.39 7.19
CA GLU A 532 -0.36 -3.14 6.40
C GLU A 532 -0.08 -3.48 4.92
N MET A 533 -1.06 -3.21 4.07
CA MET A 533 -0.99 -3.43 2.63
C MET A 533 -0.33 -2.23 1.94
N MET A 534 0.25 -2.43 0.75
CA MET A 534 0.71 -1.28 -0.05
C MET A 534 -0.50 -0.40 -0.41
N PRO A 535 -0.45 0.94 -0.21
CA PRO A 535 -1.53 1.82 -0.65
C PRO A 535 -1.85 1.67 -2.14
N ALA A 536 -3.12 1.83 -2.50
CA ALA A 536 -3.59 1.69 -3.88
C ALA A 536 -2.92 2.70 -4.83
N SER A 537 -2.68 3.94 -4.36
CA SER A 537 -1.95 4.96 -5.10
C SER A 537 -0.53 4.52 -5.43
N GLN A 538 0.16 3.89 -4.48
CA GLN A 538 1.51 3.36 -4.65
C GLN A 538 1.50 2.16 -5.60
N ALA A 539 0.58 1.20 -5.43
CA ALA A 539 0.46 0.04 -6.32
C ALA A 539 0.20 0.44 -7.78
N LEU A 540 -0.73 1.37 -8.01
CA LEU A 540 -1.00 1.91 -9.35
C LEU A 540 0.24 2.63 -9.92
N SER A 541 0.95 3.40 -9.09
CA SER A 541 2.18 4.09 -9.49
C SER A 541 3.26 3.10 -9.91
N MET A 542 3.53 2.07 -9.10
CA MET A 542 4.55 1.08 -9.44
C MET A 542 4.21 0.34 -10.73
N SER A 543 2.94 -0.01 -10.95
CA SER A 543 2.50 -0.63 -12.21
C SER A 543 2.70 0.29 -13.42
N LEU A 544 2.21 1.53 -13.36
CA LEU A 544 2.30 2.45 -14.48
C LEU A 544 3.75 2.83 -14.80
N PHE A 545 4.55 3.17 -13.79
CA PHE A 545 5.94 3.57 -14.00
C PHE A 545 6.80 2.40 -14.50
N SER A 546 6.58 1.17 -14.03
CA SER A 546 7.34 0.01 -14.51
C SER A 546 6.97 -0.38 -15.94
N LEU A 547 5.70 -0.25 -16.34
CA LEU A 547 5.24 -0.61 -17.69
C LEU A 547 5.49 0.50 -18.71
N ILE A 548 5.35 1.76 -18.33
CA ILE A 548 5.55 2.89 -19.23
C ILE A 548 7.05 3.09 -19.41
N LEU A 549 7.80 3.37 -18.34
CA LEU A 549 9.20 3.76 -18.45
C LEU A 549 10.16 2.56 -18.64
N PHE A 550 9.78 1.36 -18.19
CA PHE A 550 10.66 0.19 -18.17
C PHE A 550 9.99 -1.04 -18.78
N ASP A 551 10.49 -2.26 -18.53
CA ASP A 551 10.03 -3.50 -19.17
C ASP A 551 8.95 -4.26 -18.41
N GLY A 552 8.45 -3.74 -17.28
CA GLY A 552 7.33 -4.31 -16.53
C GLY A 552 7.65 -4.68 -15.09
N TYR A 553 6.96 -5.68 -14.54
CA TYR A 553 7.05 -6.02 -13.13
C TYR A 553 6.91 -7.52 -12.84
N TYR A 554 7.44 -7.90 -11.69
CA TYR A 554 7.07 -9.09 -10.93
C TYR A 554 6.34 -8.66 -9.67
N ILE A 555 5.16 -9.24 -9.38
CA ILE A 555 4.48 -9.05 -8.10
C ILE A 555 4.58 -10.33 -7.29
N TRP A 556 5.19 -10.21 -6.13
CA TRP A 556 5.24 -11.26 -5.12
C TRP A 556 4.03 -11.21 -4.21
N HIS A 557 3.53 -12.40 -3.90
CA HIS A 557 2.41 -12.65 -3.00
C HIS A 557 2.84 -13.64 -1.93
N ASP A 558 2.44 -13.40 -0.67
CA ASP A 558 2.69 -14.33 0.44
C ASP A 558 1.68 -15.50 0.49
N SER A 559 0.62 -15.43 -0.32
CA SER A 559 -0.44 -16.43 -0.40
C SER A 559 -0.45 -17.14 -1.76
N GLN A 560 -0.64 -18.46 -1.74
CA GLN A 560 -1.02 -19.21 -2.94
C GLN A 560 -2.47 -18.90 -3.35
N ALA A 561 -2.85 -19.34 -4.55
CA ALA A 561 -4.22 -19.18 -5.06
C ALA A 561 -5.24 -19.74 -4.06
N ALA A 562 -6.14 -18.87 -3.59
CA ALA A 562 -7.15 -19.16 -2.58
C ALA A 562 -8.40 -19.82 -3.18
N GLY A 563 -9.20 -20.47 -2.34
CA GLY A 563 -10.48 -21.13 -2.65
C GLY A 563 -11.71 -20.24 -2.44
N ARG A 564 -12.86 -20.62 -3.02
CA ARG A 564 -14.11 -19.87 -2.84
C ARG A 564 -14.72 -20.17 -1.48
N GLY A 565 -15.46 -19.19 -0.98
CA GLY A 565 -16.42 -19.39 0.09
C GLY A 565 -15.88 -18.96 1.44
N ALA A 566 -16.80 -18.44 2.26
CA ALA A 566 -16.48 -18.09 3.61
C ALA A 566 -16.15 -19.35 4.43
N ASN A 567 -15.14 -19.25 5.30
CA ASN A 567 -14.80 -20.24 6.34
C ASN A 567 -14.12 -21.51 5.89
N SER A 568 -13.50 -21.42 4.73
CA SER A 568 -12.55 -22.41 4.25
C SER A 568 -11.17 -22.09 4.83
N TYR A 569 -10.95 -22.24 6.14
CA TYR A 569 -9.63 -21.99 6.76
C TYR A 569 -9.15 -23.21 7.53
N ARG A 570 -7.84 -23.41 7.52
CA ARG A 570 -7.14 -24.36 8.38
C ARG A 570 -6.23 -23.58 9.33
N ILE A 571 -6.59 -23.54 10.62
CA ILE A 571 -5.87 -22.77 11.64
C ILE A 571 -5.15 -23.73 12.58
N THR A 572 -3.89 -24.03 12.30
CA THR A 572 -3.05 -24.76 13.24
C THR A 572 -2.40 -23.78 14.23
N PRO A 573 -2.02 -24.21 15.44
CA PRO A 573 -1.24 -23.37 16.36
C PRO A 573 0.01 -22.76 15.72
N GLU A 574 0.62 -23.47 14.76
CA GLU A 574 1.82 -23.07 14.02
C GLU A 574 1.50 -22.18 12.79
N SER A 575 0.25 -22.14 12.32
CA SER A 575 -0.12 -21.38 11.10
C SER A 575 -0.08 -19.86 11.26
N MET A 576 0.27 -19.38 12.45
CA MET A 576 0.24 -17.97 12.87
C MET A 576 1.56 -17.63 13.56
N ASP A 577 2.68 -17.86 12.87
CA ASP A 577 4.06 -17.55 13.32
C ASP A 577 4.24 -16.11 13.83
N TRP A 578 3.34 -15.21 13.41
CA TRP A 578 3.29 -13.80 13.77
C TRP A 578 2.27 -13.49 14.90
N GLY A 579 1.80 -14.50 15.64
CA GLY A 579 0.80 -14.32 16.70
C GLY A 579 -0.60 -13.98 16.18
N LYS A 580 -1.57 -13.90 17.11
CA LYS A 580 -2.98 -13.60 16.82
C LYS A 580 -3.66 -12.89 17.98
N GLU A 581 -4.61 -12.02 17.65
CA GLU A 581 -5.63 -11.51 18.57
C GLU A 581 -6.97 -12.13 18.18
N TRP A 582 -7.68 -12.74 19.13
CA TRP A 582 -8.93 -13.46 18.88
C TRP A 582 -10.13 -12.74 19.50
N TYR A 583 -11.08 -12.36 18.66
CA TYR A 583 -12.25 -11.56 19.03
C TYR A 583 -13.55 -12.17 18.49
N PRO A 584 -14.07 -13.27 19.08
CA PRO A 584 -15.32 -13.87 18.64
C PRO A 584 -16.51 -12.93 18.90
N ALA A 585 -17.46 -12.87 17.97
CA ALA A 585 -18.63 -11.99 18.06
C ALA A 585 -19.53 -12.31 19.28
N ASP A 586 -19.54 -13.57 19.73
CA ASP A 586 -20.27 -14.02 20.92
C ASP A 586 -19.42 -14.07 22.20
N ALA A 587 -18.18 -13.57 22.14
CA ALA A 587 -17.18 -13.61 23.22
C ALA A 587 -16.81 -15.02 23.75
N LYS A 588 -17.36 -16.11 23.18
CA LYS A 588 -17.27 -17.47 23.74
C LYS A 588 -16.68 -18.47 22.76
N THR A 589 -16.96 -18.32 21.47
CA THR A 589 -16.53 -19.26 20.44
C THR A 589 -15.00 -19.32 20.40
N ASN A 590 -14.44 -20.52 20.54
CA ASN A 590 -13.00 -20.74 20.38
C ASN A 590 -12.64 -20.75 18.89
N ILE A 591 -11.48 -20.18 18.54
CA ILE A 591 -10.97 -20.21 17.17
C ILE A 591 -10.85 -21.63 16.58
N SER A 592 -10.64 -22.65 17.42
CA SER A 592 -10.56 -24.06 16.99
C SER A 592 -11.82 -24.58 16.30
N VAL A 593 -12.98 -23.95 16.52
CA VAL A 593 -14.25 -24.29 15.84
C VAL A 593 -14.17 -24.04 14.32
N PHE A 594 -13.23 -23.20 13.88
CA PHE A 594 -13.02 -22.88 12.48
C PHE A 594 -11.96 -23.75 11.78
N ASN A 595 -11.42 -24.77 12.47
CA ASN A 595 -10.50 -25.75 11.87
C ASN A 595 -11.23 -26.76 11.01
N ARG A 596 -11.36 -26.45 9.72
CA ARG A 596 -12.03 -27.31 8.75
C ARG A 596 -11.06 -27.84 7.72
N THR A 597 -11.27 -29.09 7.30
CA THR A 597 -10.61 -29.62 6.10
C THR A 597 -11.17 -28.90 4.88
N VAL A 598 -10.29 -28.33 4.05
CA VAL A 598 -10.65 -27.55 2.87
C VAL A 598 -10.35 -28.34 1.59
N PRO A 599 -11.36 -28.93 0.91
CA PRO A 599 -11.13 -29.72 -0.29
C PRO A 599 -10.63 -28.91 -1.49
N ASP A 600 -10.98 -27.61 -1.57
CA ASP A 600 -10.67 -26.72 -2.69
C ASP A 600 -9.82 -25.51 -2.27
N GLY A 601 -8.90 -25.69 -1.29
CA GLY A 601 -7.99 -24.64 -0.82
C GLY A 601 -8.59 -23.67 0.21
N GLU A 602 -7.72 -22.91 0.89
CA GLU A 602 -8.11 -21.95 1.90
C GLU A 602 -8.71 -20.67 1.27
N ALA A 603 -9.71 -20.07 1.89
CA ALA A 603 -10.21 -18.75 1.51
C ALA A 603 -9.15 -17.66 1.74
N PRO A 604 -9.20 -16.51 1.04
CA PRO A 604 -8.23 -15.44 1.25
C PRO A 604 -8.24 -14.93 2.69
N ARG A 605 -7.05 -14.65 3.24
CA ARG A 605 -6.89 -14.09 4.59
C ARG A 605 -6.91 -12.56 4.63
N TYR A 606 -6.89 -11.90 3.49
CA TYR A 606 -6.98 -10.45 3.41
C TYR A 606 -7.43 -10.05 2.01
N TRP A 607 -7.93 -8.82 1.87
CA TRP A 607 -8.34 -8.26 0.59
C TRP A 607 -7.11 -7.72 -0.12
N ASP A 608 -6.65 -8.44 -1.15
CA ASP A 608 -5.47 -8.06 -1.94
C ASP A 608 -5.81 -7.03 -3.03
N TYR A 609 -6.37 -5.89 -2.61
CA TYR A 609 -6.64 -4.78 -3.51
C TYR A 609 -5.38 -4.28 -4.24
N PRO A 610 -4.14 -4.28 -3.69
CA PRO A 610 -2.97 -3.78 -4.42
C PRO A 610 -2.78 -4.49 -5.76
N THR A 611 -2.99 -5.82 -5.82
CA THR A 611 -2.90 -6.57 -7.08
C THR A 611 -3.95 -6.11 -8.09
N GLU A 612 -5.17 -5.76 -7.67
CA GLU A 612 -6.18 -5.17 -8.56
C GLU A 612 -5.70 -3.84 -9.15
N PHE A 613 -5.01 -3.01 -8.37
CA PHE A 613 -4.44 -1.74 -8.84
C PHE A 613 -3.22 -1.94 -9.75
N TYR A 614 -2.43 -3.01 -9.56
CA TYR A 614 -1.39 -3.37 -10.53
C TYR A 614 -1.99 -3.75 -11.88
N VAL A 615 -3.03 -4.59 -11.89
CA VAL A 615 -3.73 -4.98 -13.12
C VAL A 615 -4.44 -3.80 -13.77
N LEU A 616 -5.02 -2.91 -12.98
CA LEU A 616 -5.57 -1.64 -13.47
C LEU A 616 -4.48 -0.81 -14.17
N GLY A 617 -3.30 -0.67 -13.57
CA GLY A 617 -2.17 0.00 -14.20
C GLY A 617 -1.75 -0.65 -15.52
N ASN A 618 -1.78 -1.99 -15.61
CA ASN A 618 -1.52 -2.71 -16.86
C ASN A 618 -2.57 -2.39 -17.94
N TRP A 619 -3.84 -2.40 -17.59
CA TRP A 619 -4.91 -2.02 -18.51
C TRP A 619 -4.80 -0.56 -18.97
N MET A 620 -4.46 0.36 -18.07
CA MET A 620 -4.26 1.77 -18.38
C MET A 620 -3.04 1.97 -19.30
N ALA A 621 -1.92 1.28 -19.03
CA ALA A 621 -0.74 1.30 -19.89
C ALA A 621 -1.04 0.70 -21.27
N LYS A 622 -1.91 -0.32 -21.36
CA LYS A 622 -2.36 -0.88 -22.64
C LYS A 622 -3.06 0.15 -23.53
N GLN A 623 -3.76 1.14 -22.94
CA GLN A 623 -4.45 2.19 -23.72
C GLN A 623 -3.49 3.11 -24.48
N VAL A 624 -2.19 3.06 -24.16
CA VAL A 624 -1.15 3.89 -24.78
C VAL A 624 -0.05 3.09 -25.45
N GLU A 625 -0.23 1.77 -25.61
CA GLU A 625 0.74 0.86 -26.23
C GLU A 625 1.27 1.38 -27.58
N ASP A 626 0.42 2.06 -28.35
CA ASP A 626 0.77 2.62 -29.66
C ASP A 626 1.93 3.62 -29.62
N VAL A 627 2.17 4.25 -28.46
CA VAL A 627 3.30 5.15 -28.18
C VAL A 627 4.40 4.43 -27.40
N LEU A 628 4.04 3.55 -26.46
CA LEU A 628 5.02 2.84 -25.60
C LEU A 628 5.98 1.97 -26.41
N VAL A 629 5.45 1.18 -27.35
CA VAL A 629 6.25 0.21 -28.11
C VAL A 629 7.10 0.94 -29.15
N GLY A 630 8.42 1.00 -28.91
CA GLY A 630 9.37 1.72 -29.76
C GLY A 630 9.40 3.24 -29.55
N GLY A 631 8.76 3.75 -28.49
CA GLY A 631 8.89 5.14 -28.08
C GLY A 631 10.18 5.42 -27.32
N THR A 632 10.53 6.69 -27.19
CA THR A 632 11.70 7.15 -26.42
C THR A 632 11.28 7.88 -25.16
N ASN A 633 11.88 7.51 -24.02
CA ASN A 633 11.65 8.12 -22.72
C ASN A 633 12.37 9.47 -22.61
N GLN A 634 11.72 10.45 -22.01
CA GLN A 634 12.34 11.73 -21.63
C GLN A 634 11.59 12.38 -20.46
N ASP A 635 12.31 13.13 -19.63
CA ASP A 635 11.69 13.94 -18.57
C ASP A 635 11.22 15.29 -19.13
N LEU A 636 10.15 15.85 -18.58
CA LEU A 636 9.55 17.10 -19.07
C LEU A 636 9.79 18.26 -18.11
N ALA A 637 9.94 19.45 -18.68
CA ALA A 637 10.01 20.68 -17.90
C ALA A 637 8.64 20.99 -17.30
N PHE A 638 8.63 21.52 -16.07
CA PHE A 638 7.41 21.96 -15.41
C PHE A 638 7.61 23.28 -14.68
N GLU A 639 6.51 24.01 -14.49
CA GLU A 639 6.49 25.25 -13.74
C GLU A 639 5.93 25.02 -12.33
N MET A 640 6.71 25.41 -11.33
CA MET A 640 6.29 25.37 -9.92
C MET A 640 6.68 26.69 -9.25
N ASN A 641 5.75 27.31 -8.54
CA ASN A 641 5.96 28.60 -7.86
C ASN A 641 6.54 29.70 -8.79
N GLY A 642 6.07 29.76 -10.04
CA GLY A 642 6.50 30.74 -11.05
C GLY A 642 7.91 30.50 -11.62
N THR A 643 8.54 29.38 -11.29
CA THR A 643 9.88 29.01 -11.79
C THR A 643 9.78 27.77 -12.67
N TRP A 644 10.52 27.76 -13.79
CA TRP A 644 10.65 26.59 -14.64
C TRP A 644 11.74 25.65 -14.11
N HIS A 645 11.35 24.40 -13.88
CA HIS A 645 12.22 23.29 -13.52
C HIS A 645 12.52 22.52 -14.80
N GLU A 646 13.68 22.78 -15.40
CA GLU A 646 14.13 22.11 -16.61
C GLU A 646 14.64 20.68 -16.29
N PRO A 647 14.39 19.68 -17.16
CA PRO A 647 14.86 18.31 -17.00
C PRO A 647 16.37 18.23 -16.84
N LYS A 648 16.84 17.44 -15.88
CA LYS A 648 18.27 17.21 -15.66
C LYS A 648 18.60 15.73 -15.55
N LYS A 649 19.85 15.40 -15.86
CA LYS A 649 20.40 14.08 -15.54
C LYS A 649 20.23 13.83 -14.05
N GLY A 650 19.70 12.66 -13.69
CA GLY A 650 19.37 12.33 -12.30
C GLY A 650 18.09 12.94 -11.75
N GLN A 651 17.12 13.27 -12.62
CA GLN A 651 15.84 13.84 -12.22
C GLN A 651 15.16 13.12 -11.04
N ALA A 652 15.18 11.79 -10.99
CA ALA A 652 14.55 11.05 -9.88
C ALA A 652 15.19 11.37 -8.50
N ALA A 653 16.52 11.47 -8.45
CA ALA A 653 17.26 11.85 -7.23
C ALA A 653 17.07 13.33 -6.89
N LEU A 654 17.07 14.23 -7.90
CA LEU A 654 16.82 15.67 -7.70
C LEU A 654 15.42 15.94 -7.15
N VAL A 655 14.42 15.29 -7.74
CA VAL A 655 13.02 15.44 -7.37
C VAL A 655 12.79 14.89 -5.96
N ALA A 656 13.40 13.76 -5.62
CA ALA A 656 13.36 13.23 -4.25
C ALA A 656 14.04 14.17 -3.24
N ASP A 657 15.19 14.77 -3.58
CA ASP A 657 15.93 15.68 -2.71
C ASP A 657 15.12 16.94 -2.38
N LYS A 658 14.47 17.49 -3.41
CA LYS A 658 13.69 18.73 -3.31
C LYS A 658 12.22 18.49 -2.96
N LYS A 659 11.77 17.23 -2.91
CA LYS A 659 10.37 16.83 -2.72
C LYS A 659 9.43 17.50 -3.73
N GLU A 660 9.82 17.42 -5.00
CA GLU A 660 9.09 18.01 -6.14
C GLU A 660 8.22 16.95 -6.86
N PRO A 661 7.35 17.36 -7.82
CA PRO A 661 6.73 16.42 -8.74
C PRO A 661 7.75 15.78 -9.70
N PHE A 662 7.51 14.52 -10.07
CA PHE A 662 8.26 13.81 -11.11
C PHE A 662 7.40 13.67 -12.37
N ILE A 663 7.83 14.33 -13.46
CA ILE A 663 7.12 14.36 -14.73
C ILE A 663 8.00 13.76 -15.83
N SER A 664 7.51 12.71 -16.47
CA SER A 664 8.19 12.02 -17.56
C SER A 664 7.24 11.76 -18.72
N ALA A 665 7.80 11.42 -19.88
CA ALA A 665 7.05 11.19 -21.09
C ALA A 665 7.69 10.15 -22.00
N ILE A 666 6.87 9.57 -22.86
CA ILE A 666 7.29 8.72 -23.98
C ILE A 666 6.80 9.33 -25.27
N VAL A 667 7.70 9.46 -26.24
CA VAL A 667 7.40 10.02 -27.55
C VAL A 667 7.70 9.02 -28.66
N LYS A 668 6.78 8.92 -29.60
CA LYS A 668 6.92 8.12 -30.83
C LYS A 668 6.35 8.89 -32.01
N GLY A 669 7.23 9.40 -32.87
CA GLY A 669 6.83 10.33 -33.93
C GLY A 669 6.16 11.57 -33.33
N ASN A 670 4.94 11.88 -33.76
CA ASN A 670 4.16 12.99 -33.21
C ASN A 670 3.22 12.60 -32.05
N LYS A 671 3.31 11.37 -31.53
CA LYS A 671 2.48 10.95 -30.40
C LYS A 671 3.27 11.05 -29.10
N ILE A 672 2.58 11.42 -28.02
CA ILE A 672 3.17 11.53 -26.68
C ILE A 672 2.27 10.89 -25.62
N VAL A 673 2.91 10.29 -24.64
CA VAL A 673 2.33 9.88 -23.36
C VAL A 673 3.06 10.64 -22.27
N VAL A 674 2.33 11.27 -21.36
CA VAL A 674 2.89 11.95 -20.18
C VAL A 674 2.46 11.22 -18.93
N LEU A 675 3.41 10.95 -18.05
CA LEU A 675 3.21 10.33 -16.75
C LEU A 675 3.75 11.27 -15.67
N GLY A 676 2.89 11.64 -14.71
CA GLY A 676 3.23 12.55 -13.62
C GLY A 676 2.85 11.97 -12.27
N ILE A 677 3.63 12.29 -11.24
CA ILE A 677 3.30 11.99 -9.85
C ILE A 677 3.93 13.03 -8.93
N ASP A 678 3.30 13.28 -7.78
CA ASP A 678 3.93 13.97 -6.66
C ASP A 678 3.85 13.07 -5.43
N SER A 679 4.90 12.30 -5.18
CA SER A 679 4.94 11.33 -4.08
C SER A 679 4.94 11.97 -2.68
N PHE A 680 5.16 13.29 -2.59
CA PHE A 680 5.28 14.04 -1.35
C PHE A 680 4.09 14.99 -1.12
N GLN A 681 3.13 14.98 -2.04
CA GLN A 681 1.92 15.77 -1.92
C GLN A 681 0.99 15.16 -0.87
N SER A 682 0.39 16.04 -0.05
CA SER A 682 -0.65 15.63 0.91
C SER A 682 -1.76 14.82 0.21
N PRO A 683 -2.25 13.71 0.79
CA PRO A 683 -3.15 12.76 0.11
C PRO A 683 -4.45 13.35 -0.46
N THR A 684 -4.90 14.48 0.08
CA THR A 684 -6.14 15.16 -0.33
C THR A 684 -5.89 16.40 -1.19
N ALA A 685 -4.64 16.80 -1.38
CA ALA A 685 -4.29 17.99 -2.13
C ALA A 685 -4.43 17.77 -3.64
N THR A 686 -4.75 18.85 -4.33
CA THR A 686 -4.78 18.90 -5.80
C THR A 686 -3.79 19.95 -6.27
N LYS A 687 -2.96 19.61 -7.25
CA LYS A 687 -1.99 20.52 -7.86
C LYS A 687 -2.17 20.54 -9.38
N LYS A 688 -2.50 21.72 -9.92
CA LYS A 688 -2.44 21.97 -11.36
C LYS A 688 -1.02 22.38 -11.70
N LEU A 689 -0.37 21.62 -12.58
CA LEU A 689 1.03 21.82 -12.97
C LEU A 689 1.09 22.17 -14.45
N THR A 690 1.74 23.28 -14.79
CA THR A 690 2.03 23.60 -16.20
C THR A 690 3.30 22.87 -16.61
N ILE A 691 3.24 22.14 -17.73
CA ILE A 691 4.36 21.39 -18.31
C ILE A 691 4.67 21.93 -19.70
N ARG A 692 5.91 21.74 -20.15
CA ARG A 692 6.33 22.03 -21.52
C ARG A 692 6.53 20.72 -22.28
N LEU A 693 5.79 20.56 -23.37
CA LEU A 693 5.91 19.43 -24.27
C LEU A 693 7.16 19.57 -25.16
N PRO A 694 7.62 18.48 -25.79
CA PRO A 694 8.83 18.48 -26.63
C PRO A 694 8.78 19.42 -27.84
N ASP A 695 7.59 19.76 -28.32
CA ASP A 695 7.36 20.76 -29.39
C ASP A 695 7.34 22.21 -28.87
N GLY A 696 7.59 22.41 -27.58
CA GLY A 696 7.56 23.71 -26.91
C GLY A 696 6.16 24.16 -26.45
N GLU A 697 5.10 23.41 -26.77
CA GLU A 697 3.75 23.73 -26.31
C GLU A 697 3.67 23.65 -24.78
N LYS A 698 3.00 24.64 -24.17
CA LYS A 698 2.71 24.64 -22.75
C LYS A 698 1.30 24.13 -22.53
N THR A 699 1.15 23.20 -21.60
CA THR A 699 -0.15 22.60 -21.27
C THR A 699 -0.22 22.34 -19.77
N SER A 700 -1.40 22.09 -19.24
CA SER A 700 -1.58 21.78 -17.82
C SER A 700 -1.92 20.31 -17.62
N ILE A 701 -1.40 19.74 -16.54
CA ILE A 701 -1.81 18.45 -15.98
C ILE A 701 -2.26 18.63 -14.54
N LEU A 702 -3.15 17.76 -14.08
CA LEU A 702 -3.62 17.71 -12.70
C LEU A 702 -3.00 16.53 -11.95
N LEU A 703 -2.42 16.80 -10.79
CA LEU A 703 -1.95 15.80 -9.82
C LEU A 703 -2.87 15.83 -8.59
N TYR A 704 -3.21 14.66 -8.05
CA TYR A 704 -4.07 14.52 -6.87
C TYR A 704 -3.46 13.55 -5.86
N GLY A 705 -3.29 13.99 -4.62
CA GLY A 705 -2.56 13.21 -3.61
C GLY A 705 -1.22 12.71 -4.13
N ASN A 706 -0.87 11.49 -3.78
CA ASN A 706 0.23 10.73 -4.35
C ASN A 706 -0.21 9.75 -5.46
N TRP A 707 -1.34 10.02 -6.12
CA TRP A 707 -1.82 9.21 -7.24
C TRP A 707 -1.10 9.58 -8.55
N PRO A 708 -0.76 8.59 -9.39
CA PRO A 708 -0.15 8.83 -10.69
C PRO A 708 -1.19 9.41 -11.65
N ALA A 709 -0.74 10.28 -12.54
CA ALA A 709 -1.56 10.87 -13.59
C ALA A 709 -0.99 10.53 -14.96
N LEU A 710 -1.81 9.92 -15.81
CA LEU A 710 -1.46 9.46 -17.15
C LEU A 710 -2.23 10.27 -18.19
N TYR A 711 -1.51 10.80 -19.18
CA TYR A 711 -2.09 11.56 -20.28
C TYR A 711 -1.53 11.06 -21.61
N ARG A 712 -2.34 11.20 -22.67
CA ARG A 712 -1.91 11.00 -24.06
C ARG A 712 -2.18 12.24 -24.90
N GLY A 713 -1.39 12.45 -25.94
CA GLY A 713 -1.56 13.60 -26.83
C GLY A 713 -0.86 13.44 -28.16
N THR A 714 -0.97 14.50 -28.97
CA THR A 714 -0.29 14.63 -30.26
C THR A 714 0.52 15.92 -30.25
N LEU A 715 1.82 15.83 -30.54
CA LEU A 715 2.73 16.95 -30.70
C LEU A 715 2.50 17.64 -32.04
N LYS A 716 2.73 18.95 -32.06
CA LYS A 716 2.81 19.74 -33.29
C LYS A 716 4.01 19.29 -34.11
N LYS A 717 3.84 19.27 -35.44
CA LYS A 717 4.89 18.91 -36.39
C LYS A 717 5.88 20.04 -36.59
#